data_AF-A0A970WQE4-F1
#
_entry.id   AF-A0A970WQE4-F1
#
_cell.length_a   1.000
_cell.length_b   1.000
_cell.length_c   1.000
_cell.angle_alpha   90.00
_cell.angle_beta   90.00
_cell.angle_gamma   90.00
#
_symmetry.space_group_name_H-M   'P 1'
#
loop_
_entity.id
_entity.type
_entity.pdbx_description
1 polymer ?
#
loop_
_entity_poly.entity_id
_entity_poly.type
_entity_poly.pdbx_seq_one_letter_code
_entity_poly.pdbx_strand_id
1 'polypeptide(L)'
;MRKISVKVVALGILFGAVFGATETLSADTWPDGSEISSWFSDKRRVSLHELGKQYVLTEQGVPEGDGIVRTREIQTIIDRAARNGGGVIVVPNGLFVTGGLHFRPGVHLYLEKGAILRASDEIADYTLEPTRLRGISLTYFCAVINAIDCDGFTLAGEGVIDGNGMKAWRRFWLRRQWNPNATGLDEHRPRILFVSKSKDVRIEGVTLLNSPVWTSHYYDCQRLKILGITTKTEVSPDGWRGPATDGMDLDGVSEALISGCSVNNNDDGIVFKGGFGAWADDPEKFPNNRPNRNIIIEDCHFGEQGHACVGAGSECYDVRNVIVRRVRVDAGAWNLLRLKIRPDTPQDYRGIFVEDAGGTVGNVLQIDTFPRNHLYYEFGDRKDIPKSFVSGIRFKNIKMTCRKQFYFWEDPEYKGKLEMSEPVFENMELTLSSKVKSTHASRKEPESYEKVAAGFAKPPMASKPWCYWYWVNGNVDRETMTSDLEAMKRVGFGGLLLLDPRGYDKVVAKPAPKMDFASPEWVKSVGFAVRECNRLGLEFTMNLSDCGGSLKGPWLTGEDGPKRLVCGVNAADVPADYSSYHDICTQEVFVAADAEIKSGWRNAGGVTARWERDAQLAEVTVVPRDTPNAKKVTLRFGYCLIPNREHDVDVIDPVAVERHFNRITAPLFAEIGDLVGKTWTHVYSVSWEGAIPTWTATFEDQFKALAGYELRPYLPELAGFVPADGRRVLQDYRRIRNLMFKDDFYGTVRRLAHARGLKLYSESGGPWNRDPSVFREADQLAFLGVNDMPQGEFWPVRPAHHSDFDHNRPAANAAHIYGLKRASTEAFTHMSSHYSVWPERLKDSADRTFADGINHFVWHTFSCSPKEFGKPGIEYFAGTHLNPNVTWFEESEAFVAYLARCQVMLQAGSPVTDIAIYGGKTPYRHWGRYRNVPWDGSRVAIPQGYAYDVLNDETIGKRGDYPVFVDGTTDTITWPKLPLPDFEGDFDDIIHRRLPDGTDIYFVRSADPRQGRVTFRVNDKIPELWDPVRGTRRLAPDAETLPDGRIRLPLAFQENGSVFVVFRPMALAEVKPAPADDWPKRQRAIALPEGRWTCEIGDKTYNRLGDWTKSDDPNIRYFSGKAHYRTTFTLKESQLTDRTLFLGRIHGGLGRVLVNGIDCGVVWCLPYRVVVPKSALKSGENALEVVVVNTWRNRLIGDCFLPEGERKTRSCLKYKDTPNNNCLGNSSFRLLAEGYSRNDALEPCGLYGPVELR
;
A
#
# COMPACT_ATOMS: atom_id res chain seq x y z
N MET A 1 -9.01 -11.81 -39.52
CA MET A 1 -9.31 -12.95 -40.44
C MET A 1 -9.54 -14.19 -39.59
N ARG A 2 -10.57 -15.05 -39.65
CA ARG A 2 -11.81 -15.19 -40.43
C ARG A 2 -12.98 -15.31 -39.44
N LYS A 3 -14.16 -14.80 -39.80
CA LYS A 3 -15.41 -14.86 -39.02
C LYS A 3 -15.87 -16.32 -38.83
N ILE A 4 -16.15 -16.73 -37.60
CA ILE A 4 -17.04 -17.85 -37.31
C ILE A 4 -18.21 -17.30 -36.50
N SER A 5 -19.38 -17.39 -37.09
CA SER A 5 -20.68 -16.91 -36.64
C SER A 5 -21.25 -17.80 -35.52
N VAL A 6 -21.54 -17.20 -34.37
CA VAL A 6 -22.33 -17.83 -33.30
C VAL A 6 -23.81 -17.66 -33.65
N LYS A 7 -24.50 -18.77 -33.96
CA LYS A 7 -25.96 -18.81 -33.99
C LYS A 7 -26.47 -19.04 -32.58
N VAL A 8 -27.22 -18.08 -32.06
CA VAL A 8 -28.08 -18.24 -30.88
C VAL A 8 -29.35 -18.96 -31.35
N VAL A 9 -29.62 -20.14 -30.81
CA VAL A 9 -30.93 -20.79 -30.92
C VAL A 9 -31.49 -20.91 -29.51
N ALA A 10 -32.59 -20.18 -29.28
CA ALA A 10 -33.50 -20.40 -28.17
C ALA A 10 -34.66 -21.25 -28.67
N LEU A 11 -34.97 -22.37 -28.00
CA LEU A 11 -36.33 -22.78 -27.60
C LEU A 11 -36.34 -24.17 -26.94
N GLY A 12 -37.24 -24.32 -25.97
CA GLY A 12 -38.19 -25.43 -25.98
C GLY A 12 -37.91 -26.60 -25.03
N ILE A 13 -38.58 -26.55 -23.87
CA ILE A 13 -38.89 -27.74 -23.06
C ILE A 13 -39.78 -28.67 -23.90
N LEU A 14 -39.38 -29.93 -24.07
CA LEU A 14 -40.31 -31.03 -24.33
C LEU A 14 -39.80 -32.32 -23.68
N PHE A 15 -40.63 -32.89 -22.80
CA PHE A 15 -40.50 -34.24 -22.24
C PHE A 15 -40.68 -35.30 -23.32
N GLY A 16 -39.89 -36.38 -23.30
CA GLY A 16 -40.10 -37.57 -24.13
C GLY A 16 -38.93 -38.55 -24.06
N ALA A 17 -39.05 -39.54 -23.17
CA ALA A 17 -38.07 -40.60 -22.95
C ALA A 17 -37.96 -41.56 -24.15
N VAL A 18 -36.72 -41.91 -24.52
CA VAL A 18 -36.37 -43.22 -25.11
C VAL A 18 -35.07 -43.68 -24.48
N PHE A 19 -35.14 -44.83 -23.82
CA PHE A 19 -34.04 -45.55 -23.19
C PHE A 19 -32.94 -45.91 -24.20
N GLY A 20 -31.70 -45.53 -23.88
CA GLY A 20 -30.48 -46.14 -24.39
C GLY A 20 -29.52 -46.23 -23.19
N ALA A 21 -29.12 -47.46 -22.87
CA ALA A 21 -28.49 -47.85 -21.61
C ALA A 21 -27.34 -46.92 -21.17
N THR A 22 -27.57 -46.16 -20.09
CA THR A 22 -26.50 -45.61 -19.27
C THR A 22 -26.05 -46.71 -18.32
N GLU A 23 -24.86 -47.28 -18.54
CA GLU A 23 -24.15 -47.99 -17.49
C GLU A 23 -23.91 -47.01 -16.34
N THR A 24 -24.74 -47.13 -15.31
CA THR A 24 -24.45 -46.58 -13.99
C THR A 24 -23.23 -47.32 -13.46
N LEU A 25 -22.04 -46.71 -13.53
CA LEU A 25 -20.93 -47.08 -12.65
C LEU A 25 -21.48 -47.13 -11.23
N SER A 26 -21.46 -48.31 -10.62
CA SER A 26 -21.79 -48.45 -9.20
C SER A 26 -20.79 -47.64 -8.39
N ALA A 27 -21.18 -47.17 -7.21
CA ALA A 27 -20.37 -46.31 -6.33
C ALA A 27 -19.04 -46.93 -5.85
N ASP A 28 -18.72 -48.16 -6.28
CA ASP A 28 -17.65 -49.02 -5.78
C ASP A 28 -16.64 -49.44 -6.87
N THR A 29 -16.54 -48.69 -7.97
CA THR A 29 -15.56 -48.94 -9.05
C THR A 29 -14.69 -47.72 -9.38
N TRP A 30 -13.44 -47.97 -9.74
CA TRP A 30 -12.49 -47.00 -10.27
C TRP A 30 -12.91 -46.51 -11.67
N PRO A 31 -12.35 -45.38 -12.14
CA PRO A 31 -12.60 -44.88 -13.50
C PRO A 31 -12.32 -45.86 -14.65
N ASP A 32 -11.46 -46.87 -14.44
CA ASP A 32 -11.19 -47.93 -15.40
C ASP A 32 -12.12 -49.16 -15.28
N GLY A 33 -13.09 -49.14 -14.35
CA GLY A 33 -14.04 -50.20 -14.08
C GLY A 33 -13.61 -51.25 -13.05
N SER A 34 -12.38 -51.18 -12.52
CA SER A 34 -11.91 -52.10 -11.47
C SER A 34 -12.55 -51.80 -10.10
N GLU A 35 -12.66 -52.79 -9.22
CA GLU A 35 -13.33 -52.64 -7.91
C GLU A 35 -12.50 -51.80 -6.91
N ILE A 36 -13.16 -50.93 -6.14
CA ILE A 36 -12.54 -50.18 -5.04
C ILE A 36 -12.53 -51.07 -3.79
N SER A 37 -11.35 -51.33 -3.23
CA SER A 37 -11.22 -52.17 -2.04
C SER A 37 -11.83 -51.50 -0.80
N SER A 38 -12.31 -52.31 0.16
CA SER A 38 -12.89 -51.84 1.43
C SER A 38 -11.92 -51.03 2.30
N TRP A 39 -10.62 -51.06 2.01
CA TRP A 39 -9.60 -50.24 2.69
C TRP A 39 -9.87 -48.73 2.57
N PHE A 40 -10.43 -48.29 1.42
CA PHE A 40 -10.81 -46.89 1.18
C PHE A 40 -12.04 -46.44 1.98
N SER A 41 -12.84 -47.38 2.48
CA SER A 41 -14.03 -47.08 3.29
C SER A 41 -13.71 -47.00 4.79
N ASP A 42 -12.58 -47.54 5.24
CA ASP A 42 -12.14 -47.44 6.63
C ASP A 42 -11.59 -46.03 6.94
N LYS A 43 -12.37 -45.23 7.66
CA LYS A 43 -12.00 -43.89 8.15
C LYS A 43 -11.84 -43.84 9.67
N ARG A 44 -11.67 -44.99 10.34
CA ARG A 44 -11.54 -45.07 11.80
C ARG A 44 -10.31 -44.29 12.24
N ARG A 45 -10.48 -43.26 13.08
CA ARG A 45 -9.35 -42.50 13.65
C ARG A 45 -8.56 -43.37 14.64
N VAL A 46 -7.25 -43.18 14.66
CA VAL A 46 -6.35 -43.88 15.60
C VAL A 46 -6.39 -43.17 16.95
N SER A 47 -6.55 -43.92 18.03
CA SER A 47 -6.42 -43.40 19.39
C SER A 47 -4.96 -43.45 19.86
N LEU A 48 -4.57 -42.51 20.74
CA LEU A 48 -3.21 -42.42 21.27
C LEU A 48 -2.71 -43.76 21.88
N HIS A 49 -3.59 -44.52 22.55
CA HIS A 49 -3.24 -45.80 23.18
C HIS A 49 -2.92 -46.91 22.18
N GLU A 50 -3.37 -46.81 20.93
CA GLU A 50 -3.08 -47.78 19.86
C GLU A 50 -1.69 -47.57 19.23
N LEU A 51 -1.04 -46.42 19.49
CA LEU A 51 0.26 -46.05 18.92
C LEU A 51 1.46 -46.58 19.74
N GLY A 52 1.21 -47.44 20.72
CA GLY A 52 2.24 -48.04 21.57
C GLY A 52 2.64 -47.19 22.77
N LYS A 53 3.85 -47.44 23.29
CA LYS A 53 4.35 -46.77 24.50
C LYS A 53 4.50 -45.27 24.29
N GLN A 54 3.96 -44.48 25.21
CA GLN A 54 3.98 -43.01 25.13
C GLN A 54 5.30 -42.45 25.69
N TYR A 55 5.85 -41.48 24.97
CA TYR A 55 7.01 -40.69 25.35
C TYR A 55 6.61 -39.20 25.32
N VAL A 56 6.04 -38.72 26.43
CA VAL A 56 5.55 -37.33 26.55
C VAL A 56 6.74 -36.39 26.76
N LEU A 57 6.91 -35.40 25.88
CA LEU A 57 8.13 -34.55 25.86
C LEU A 57 8.49 -33.94 27.22
N THR A 58 7.51 -33.38 27.94
CA THR A 58 7.72 -32.77 29.26
C THR A 58 8.15 -33.78 30.31
N GLU A 59 7.57 -34.99 30.31
CA GLU A 59 8.00 -36.10 31.19
C GLU A 59 9.38 -36.63 30.83
N GLN A 60 9.82 -36.43 29.58
CA GLN A 60 11.16 -36.78 29.12
C GLN A 60 12.20 -35.67 29.35
N GLY A 61 11.82 -34.56 30.00
CA GLY A 61 12.72 -33.46 30.36
C GLY A 61 12.85 -32.34 29.34
N VAL A 62 11.97 -32.27 28.35
CA VAL A 62 11.90 -31.17 27.36
C VAL A 62 10.85 -30.15 27.84
N PRO A 63 11.24 -28.98 28.35
CA PRO A 63 10.26 -28.00 28.83
C PRO A 63 9.56 -27.28 27.68
N GLU A 64 8.35 -26.80 27.96
CA GLU A 64 7.51 -26.02 27.05
C GLU A 64 7.71 -24.51 27.24
N GLY A 65 7.38 -23.70 26.22
CA GLY A 65 7.04 -22.28 26.38
C GLY A 65 8.18 -21.26 26.36
N ASP A 66 9.45 -21.67 26.30
CA ASP A 66 10.59 -20.73 26.30
C ASP A 66 11.10 -20.33 24.90
N GLY A 67 10.56 -20.93 23.84
CA GLY A 67 10.93 -20.61 22.46
C GLY A 67 12.31 -21.12 22.02
N ILE A 68 12.96 -21.96 22.84
CA ILE A 68 14.31 -22.48 22.56
C ILE A 68 14.24 -23.69 21.62
N VAL A 69 15.11 -23.71 20.60
CA VAL A 69 15.23 -24.83 19.65
C VAL A 69 15.84 -26.05 20.35
N ARG A 70 15.08 -27.15 20.44
CA ARG A 70 15.45 -28.39 21.16
C ARG A 70 15.51 -29.64 20.28
N THR A 71 15.98 -29.48 19.06
CA THR A 71 16.04 -30.57 18.06
C THR A 71 16.74 -31.82 18.60
N ARG A 72 17.92 -31.67 19.22
CA ARG A 72 18.73 -32.81 19.71
C ARG A 72 18.06 -33.58 20.84
N GLU A 73 17.39 -32.87 21.73
CA GLU A 73 16.71 -33.46 22.89
C GLU A 73 15.51 -34.29 22.42
N ILE A 74 14.68 -33.72 21.54
CA ILE A 74 13.53 -34.41 20.95
C ILE A 74 13.98 -35.60 20.09
N GLN A 75 15.03 -35.44 19.27
CA GLN A 75 15.58 -36.52 18.46
C GLN A 75 16.12 -37.68 19.32
N THR A 76 16.76 -37.37 20.46
CA THR A 76 17.24 -38.39 21.40
C THR A 76 16.10 -39.23 21.96
N ILE A 77 14.93 -38.63 22.19
CA ILE A 77 13.73 -39.34 22.63
C ILE A 77 13.19 -40.24 21.52
N ILE A 78 13.13 -39.76 20.28
CA ILE A 78 12.74 -40.57 19.09
C ILE A 78 13.65 -41.80 18.95
N ASP A 79 14.97 -41.60 18.97
CA ASP A 79 15.93 -42.70 18.84
C ASP A 79 15.90 -43.66 20.04
N ARG A 80 15.53 -43.16 21.24
CA ARG A 80 15.29 -44.00 22.42
C ARG A 80 13.99 -44.79 22.30
N ALA A 81 12.91 -44.22 21.77
CA ALA A 81 11.67 -44.96 21.53
C ALA A 81 11.90 -46.10 20.53
N ALA A 82 12.61 -45.82 19.42
CA ALA A 82 12.97 -46.82 18.42
C ALA A 82 13.78 -47.99 19.03
N ARG A 83 14.83 -47.69 19.82
CA ARG A 83 15.63 -48.72 20.50
C ARG A 83 14.85 -49.56 21.51
N ASN A 84 13.74 -49.04 22.03
CA ASN A 84 12.87 -49.74 22.98
C ASN A 84 11.70 -50.48 22.33
N GLY A 85 11.78 -50.74 21.01
CA GLY A 85 10.77 -51.50 20.29
C GLY A 85 9.63 -50.66 19.70
N GLY A 86 9.77 -49.34 19.66
CA GLY A 86 8.79 -48.42 19.09
C GLY A 86 7.93 -47.71 20.13
N GLY A 87 6.93 -46.97 19.67
CA GLY A 87 6.02 -46.19 20.50
C GLY A 87 5.62 -44.87 19.86
N VAL A 88 5.13 -43.93 20.67
CA VAL A 88 4.64 -42.63 20.21
C VAL A 88 5.28 -41.49 20.98
N ILE A 89 5.82 -40.53 20.24
CA ILE A 89 6.27 -39.26 20.79
C ILE A 89 5.05 -38.37 20.96
N VAL A 90 4.78 -37.93 22.19
CA VAL A 90 3.62 -37.09 22.51
C VAL A 90 4.10 -35.68 22.77
N VAL A 91 3.66 -34.74 21.93
CA VAL A 91 3.82 -33.30 22.15
C VAL A 91 2.60 -32.82 22.94
N PRO A 92 2.75 -32.49 24.23
CA PRO A 92 1.63 -32.04 25.04
C PRO A 92 1.24 -30.60 24.69
N ASN A 93 0.15 -30.12 25.31
CA ASN A 93 -0.23 -28.70 25.22
C ASN A 93 0.96 -27.79 25.57
N GLY A 94 1.22 -26.77 24.75
CA GLY A 94 2.36 -25.87 24.93
C GLY A 94 3.18 -25.66 23.65
N LEU A 95 4.14 -24.74 23.71
CA LEU A 95 5.03 -24.41 22.59
C LEU A 95 6.35 -25.18 22.70
N PHE A 96 6.72 -25.89 21.64
CA PHE A 96 8.00 -26.59 21.47
C PHE A 96 8.64 -26.15 20.16
N VAL A 97 9.93 -25.80 20.16
CA VAL A 97 10.64 -25.36 18.95
C VAL A 97 11.67 -26.39 18.53
N THR A 98 11.72 -26.74 17.24
CA THR A 98 12.63 -27.75 16.70
C THR A 98 13.09 -27.42 15.28
N GLY A 99 14.29 -27.89 14.92
CA GLY A 99 14.72 -28.11 13.54
C GLY A 99 14.21 -29.44 13.00
N GLY A 100 14.96 -30.08 12.10
CA GLY A 100 14.58 -31.34 11.48
C GLY A 100 14.60 -32.54 12.45
N LEU A 101 13.50 -33.28 12.53
CA LEU A 101 13.34 -34.52 13.27
C LEU A 101 13.20 -35.71 12.31
N HIS A 102 13.88 -36.82 12.63
CA HIS A 102 13.92 -38.04 11.84
C HIS A 102 13.30 -39.20 12.61
N PHE A 103 12.10 -39.60 12.20
CA PHE A 103 11.38 -40.73 12.77
C PHE A 103 11.95 -42.06 12.29
N ARG A 104 11.78 -43.09 13.10
CA ARG A 104 12.27 -44.45 12.86
C ARG A 104 11.10 -45.41 12.67
N PRO A 105 11.28 -46.56 12.01
CA PRO A 105 10.25 -47.59 11.92
C PRO A 105 9.69 -47.94 13.31
N GLY A 106 8.35 -48.01 13.41
CA GLY A 106 7.65 -48.27 14.67
C GLY A 106 7.56 -47.09 15.66
N VAL A 107 8.05 -45.89 15.30
CA VAL A 107 7.88 -44.68 16.11
C VAL A 107 6.92 -43.71 15.45
N HIS A 108 5.90 -43.28 16.19
CA HIS A 108 4.81 -42.42 15.76
C HIS A 108 4.88 -41.04 16.42
N LEU A 109 4.10 -40.08 15.92
CA LEU A 109 3.99 -38.72 16.48
C LEU A 109 2.53 -38.40 16.81
N TYR A 110 2.29 -37.90 18.02
CA TYR A 110 0.99 -37.43 18.46
C TYR A 110 1.07 -36.01 19.03
N LEU A 111 0.25 -35.09 18.51
CA LEU A 111 0.15 -33.73 19.03
C LEU A 111 -1.17 -33.54 19.77
N GLU A 112 -1.09 -33.33 21.09
CA GLU A 112 -2.27 -33.05 21.89
C GLU A 112 -2.95 -31.73 21.49
N LYS A 113 -4.21 -31.60 21.89
CA LYS A 113 -4.95 -30.35 21.69
C LYS A 113 -4.25 -29.20 22.42
N GLY A 114 -3.92 -28.16 21.68
CA GLY A 114 -3.17 -27.00 22.18
C GLY A 114 -1.65 -27.13 22.10
N ALA A 115 -1.13 -28.28 21.63
CA ALA A 115 0.28 -28.43 21.31
C ALA A 115 0.65 -27.58 20.08
N ILE A 116 1.77 -26.88 20.14
CA ILE A 116 2.39 -26.17 19.01
C ILE A 116 3.83 -26.66 18.88
N LEU A 117 4.10 -27.46 17.85
CA LEU A 117 5.47 -27.78 17.43
C LEU A 117 5.89 -26.80 16.34
N ARG A 118 6.66 -25.78 16.71
CA ARG A 118 7.13 -24.74 15.79
C ARG A 118 8.49 -25.09 15.22
N ALA A 119 8.64 -24.87 13.92
CA ALA A 119 9.87 -24.99 13.18
C ALA A 119 10.85 -23.84 13.52
N SER A 120 12.14 -24.14 13.62
CA SER A 120 13.19 -23.12 13.65
C SER A 120 13.19 -22.33 12.33
N ASP A 121 13.38 -21.01 12.41
CA ASP A 121 13.58 -20.14 11.24
C ASP A 121 15.05 -20.03 10.81
N GLU A 122 15.95 -20.71 11.52
CA GLU A 122 17.36 -20.82 11.20
C GLU A 122 17.65 -22.10 10.41
N ILE A 123 18.13 -21.92 9.17
CA ILE A 123 18.35 -23.05 8.26
C ILE A 123 19.44 -24.01 8.74
N ALA A 124 20.33 -23.54 9.62
CA ALA A 124 21.38 -24.34 10.25
C ALA A 124 20.82 -25.46 11.14
N ASP A 125 19.56 -25.38 11.55
CA ASP A 125 18.90 -26.42 12.36
C ASP A 125 18.34 -27.57 11.50
N TYR A 126 18.54 -27.52 10.19
CA TYR A 126 18.12 -28.55 9.24
C TYR A 126 19.35 -29.15 8.55
N THR A 127 19.47 -30.47 8.60
CA THR A 127 20.55 -31.18 7.92
C THR A 127 20.37 -31.17 6.42
N LEU A 128 21.49 -31.05 5.70
CA LEU A 128 21.55 -31.19 4.25
C LEU A 128 21.73 -32.68 3.93
N GLU A 129 20.76 -33.29 3.23
CA GLU A 129 20.73 -34.73 3.02
C GLU A 129 20.09 -35.11 1.67
N PRO A 130 20.32 -36.34 1.16
CA PRO A 130 19.60 -36.83 -0.01
C PRO A 130 18.09 -36.83 0.24
N THR A 131 17.36 -36.09 -0.58
CA THR A 131 15.91 -35.95 -0.50
C THR A 131 15.31 -35.82 -1.91
N ARG A 132 14.01 -35.59 -1.98
CA ARG A 132 13.29 -35.27 -3.22
C ARG A 132 12.54 -33.96 -3.06
N LEU A 133 12.60 -33.10 -4.08
CA LEU A 133 11.83 -31.86 -4.14
C LEU A 133 11.68 -31.42 -5.59
N ARG A 134 10.51 -30.89 -5.96
CA ARG A 134 10.19 -30.50 -7.35
C ARG A 134 10.43 -31.60 -8.38
N GLY A 135 10.11 -32.85 -8.06
CA GLY A 135 10.21 -33.98 -8.99
C GLY A 135 11.63 -34.43 -9.32
N ILE A 136 12.66 -33.90 -8.64
CA ILE A 136 14.06 -34.32 -8.78
C ILE A 136 14.60 -34.86 -7.46
N SER A 137 15.47 -35.87 -7.54
CA SER A 137 16.25 -36.35 -6.39
C SER A 137 17.51 -35.50 -6.28
N LEU A 138 17.73 -34.90 -5.11
CA LEU A 138 18.81 -33.94 -4.90
C LEU A 138 19.27 -33.94 -3.44
N THR A 139 20.43 -33.35 -3.18
CA THR A 139 20.86 -33.02 -1.81
C THR A 139 20.26 -31.67 -1.41
N TYR A 140 19.42 -31.65 -0.38
CA TYR A 140 18.73 -30.44 0.08
C TYR A 140 18.37 -30.55 1.57
N PHE A 141 17.85 -29.47 2.14
CA PHE A 141 17.49 -29.44 3.56
C PHE A 141 16.31 -30.39 3.87
N CYS A 142 16.43 -31.11 4.98
CA CYS A 142 15.39 -31.97 5.53
C CYS A 142 14.12 -31.18 5.88
N ALA A 143 13.00 -31.89 6.04
CA ALA A 143 11.76 -31.30 6.56
C ALA A 143 11.82 -31.13 8.08
N VAL A 144 10.82 -30.48 8.68
CA VAL A 144 10.63 -30.46 10.13
C VAL A 144 10.38 -31.89 10.64
N ILE A 145 9.51 -32.65 9.98
CA ILE A 145 9.21 -34.05 10.26
C ILE A 145 9.59 -34.92 9.06
N ASN A 146 10.51 -35.85 9.25
CA ASN A 146 10.99 -36.78 8.23
C ASN A 146 10.68 -38.23 8.66
N ALA A 147 9.93 -38.96 7.83
CA ALA A 147 9.68 -40.38 8.00
C ALA A 147 10.02 -41.11 6.68
N ILE A 148 11.19 -41.73 6.63
CA ILE A 148 11.74 -42.37 5.43
C ILE A 148 11.88 -43.86 5.71
N ASP A 149 11.33 -44.70 4.82
CA ASP A 149 11.29 -46.16 4.99
C ASP A 149 10.60 -46.58 6.31
N CYS A 150 9.53 -45.87 6.70
CA CYS A 150 8.79 -46.05 7.95
C CYS A 150 7.39 -46.62 7.68
N ASP A 151 7.29 -47.90 7.36
CA ASP A 151 6.01 -48.59 7.19
C ASP A 151 5.16 -48.48 8.48
N GLY A 152 3.87 -48.15 8.32
CA GLY A 152 2.92 -47.93 9.42
C GLY A 152 3.01 -46.57 10.10
N PHE A 153 3.88 -45.65 9.65
CA PHE A 153 4.07 -44.35 10.30
C PHE A 153 2.74 -43.60 10.49
N THR A 154 2.54 -43.07 11.70
CA THR A 154 1.32 -42.34 12.05
C THR A 154 1.67 -40.99 12.69
N LEU A 155 1.11 -39.92 12.13
CA LEU A 155 1.08 -38.58 12.71
C LEU A 155 -0.37 -38.25 13.04
N ALA A 156 -0.73 -38.13 14.31
CA ALA A 156 -2.11 -37.94 14.74
C ALA A 156 -2.26 -36.84 15.80
N GLY A 157 -3.50 -36.41 16.05
CA GLY A 157 -3.85 -35.51 17.16
C GLY A 157 -4.63 -34.27 16.71
N GLU A 158 -4.67 -33.25 17.57
CA GLU A 158 -5.40 -31.99 17.35
C GLU A 158 -4.49 -30.75 17.46
N GLY A 159 -3.18 -30.94 17.65
CA GLY A 159 -2.22 -29.85 17.74
C GLY A 159 -1.75 -29.30 16.39
N VAL A 160 -0.86 -28.32 16.45
CA VAL A 160 -0.35 -27.55 15.32
C VAL A 160 1.14 -27.84 15.10
N ILE A 161 1.52 -28.11 13.85
CA ILE A 161 2.91 -27.99 13.40
C ILE A 161 3.02 -26.68 12.61
N ASP A 162 3.71 -25.70 13.17
CA ASP A 162 3.90 -24.37 12.59
C ASP A 162 5.26 -24.29 11.91
N GLY A 163 5.26 -24.24 10.57
CA GLY A 163 6.46 -24.19 9.73
C GLY A 163 7.24 -22.88 9.82
N ASN A 164 6.73 -21.85 10.51
CA ASN A 164 7.44 -20.59 10.75
C ASN A 164 7.97 -19.92 9.46
N GLY A 165 7.26 -20.09 8.34
CA GLY A 165 7.75 -19.81 6.99
C GLY A 165 7.89 -18.34 6.60
N MET A 166 7.40 -17.41 7.42
CA MET A 166 7.29 -15.99 7.08
C MET A 166 8.62 -15.36 6.63
N LYS A 167 9.69 -15.60 7.40
CA LYS A 167 11.05 -15.12 7.12
C LYS A 167 11.54 -15.66 5.78
N ALA A 168 11.31 -16.94 5.52
CA ALA A 168 11.69 -17.60 4.27
C ALA A 168 10.92 -17.04 3.06
N TRP A 169 9.63 -16.74 3.19
CA TRP A 169 8.84 -16.15 2.11
C TRP A 169 9.33 -14.76 1.74
N ARG A 170 9.57 -13.92 2.75
CA ARG A 170 10.11 -12.56 2.55
C ARG A 170 11.45 -12.60 1.83
N ARG A 171 12.39 -13.44 2.29
CA ARG A 171 13.69 -13.59 1.65
C ARG A 171 13.57 -14.12 0.21
N PHE A 172 12.68 -15.10 -0.05
CA PHE A 172 12.45 -15.61 -1.40
C PHE A 172 11.98 -14.51 -2.37
N TRP A 173 10.97 -13.72 -1.97
CA TRP A 173 10.44 -12.68 -2.84
C TRP A 173 11.43 -11.52 -3.04
N LEU A 174 12.16 -11.12 -2.00
CA LEU A 174 13.25 -10.14 -2.11
C LEU A 174 14.34 -10.64 -3.07
N ARG A 175 14.72 -11.92 -2.97
CA ARG A 175 15.68 -12.54 -3.88
C ARG A 175 15.18 -12.51 -5.32
N ARG A 176 13.90 -12.76 -5.56
CA ARG A 176 13.30 -12.65 -6.91
C ARG A 176 13.24 -11.23 -7.46
N GLN A 177 13.18 -10.22 -6.61
CA GLN A 177 13.30 -8.83 -7.06
C GLN A 177 14.71 -8.55 -7.59
N TRP A 178 15.73 -9.03 -6.88
CA TRP A 178 17.13 -8.86 -7.28
C TRP A 178 17.52 -9.77 -8.46
N ASN A 179 17.11 -11.03 -8.43
CA ASN A 179 17.35 -12.02 -9.47
C ASN A 179 16.00 -12.66 -9.88
N PRO A 180 15.36 -12.17 -10.96
CA PRO A 180 14.10 -12.74 -11.46
C PRO A 180 14.17 -14.23 -11.80
N ASN A 181 15.38 -14.73 -12.11
CA ASN A 181 15.62 -16.15 -12.42
C ASN A 181 15.84 -17.01 -11.17
N ALA A 182 15.84 -16.43 -9.96
CA ALA A 182 15.94 -17.19 -8.74
C ALA A 182 14.83 -18.26 -8.67
N THR A 183 15.27 -19.47 -8.38
CA THR A 183 14.46 -20.66 -8.28
C THR A 183 13.94 -20.80 -6.85
N GLY A 184 12.93 -21.66 -6.67
CA GLY A 184 12.44 -22.02 -5.34
C GLY A 184 13.48 -22.66 -4.41
N LEU A 185 14.64 -23.12 -4.92
CA LEU A 185 15.70 -23.77 -4.14
C LEU A 185 16.70 -22.78 -3.55
N ASP A 186 16.88 -21.61 -4.18
CA ASP A 186 17.94 -20.66 -3.81
C ASP A 186 17.75 -20.02 -2.43
N GLU A 187 16.56 -20.18 -1.84
CA GLU A 187 16.24 -19.64 -0.52
C GLU A 187 16.38 -20.67 0.62
N HIS A 188 16.79 -21.90 0.31
CA HIS A 188 17.11 -22.91 1.33
C HIS A 188 15.98 -23.09 2.37
N ARG A 189 14.82 -23.55 1.89
CA ARG A 189 13.57 -23.58 2.68
C ARG A 189 13.17 -25.03 3.04
N PRO A 190 12.96 -25.37 4.32
CA PRO A 190 12.53 -26.69 4.72
C PRO A 190 11.02 -26.88 4.52
N ARG A 191 10.60 -28.12 4.25
CA ARG A 191 9.18 -28.55 4.24
C ARG A 191 8.70 -28.75 5.69
N ILE A 192 7.39 -28.77 5.93
CA ILE A 192 6.88 -29.21 7.25
C ILE A 192 6.97 -30.73 7.37
N LEU A 193 6.34 -31.47 6.46
CA LEU A 193 6.26 -32.93 6.53
C LEU A 193 6.81 -33.57 5.26
N PHE A 194 7.75 -34.51 5.42
CA PHE A 194 8.24 -35.36 4.35
C PHE A 194 8.16 -36.83 4.76
N VAL A 195 7.30 -37.58 4.08
CA VAL A 195 7.20 -39.04 4.22
C VAL A 195 7.61 -39.66 2.91
N SER A 196 8.50 -40.66 2.92
CA SER A 196 8.87 -41.32 1.69
C SER A 196 9.15 -42.81 1.82
N LYS A 197 8.97 -43.53 0.70
CA LYS A 197 9.25 -44.97 0.57
C LYS A 197 8.58 -45.81 1.66
N SER A 198 7.37 -45.44 2.03
CA SER A 198 6.67 -46.01 3.19
C SER A 198 5.29 -46.51 2.82
N LYS A 199 4.85 -47.58 3.48
CA LYS A 199 3.54 -48.21 3.29
C LYS A 199 2.67 -48.01 4.53
N ASP A 200 1.35 -48.00 4.35
CA ASP A 200 0.38 -47.93 5.46
C ASP A 200 0.54 -46.68 6.35
N VAL A 201 0.82 -45.54 5.72
CA VAL A 201 1.03 -44.25 6.40
C VAL A 201 -0.32 -43.60 6.74
N ARG A 202 -0.44 -43.02 7.94
CA ARG A 202 -1.63 -42.30 8.40
C ARG A 202 -1.30 -40.91 8.95
N ILE A 203 -1.95 -39.87 8.42
CA ILE A 203 -1.83 -38.49 8.90
C ILE A 203 -3.23 -37.99 9.29
N GLU A 204 -3.46 -37.67 10.56
CA GLU A 204 -4.81 -37.49 11.11
C GLU A 204 -4.96 -36.27 12.02
N GLY A 205 -6.00 -35.46 11.79
CA GLY A 205 -6.49 -34.42 12.71
C GLY A 205 -5.62 -33.16 12.91
N VAL A 206 -4.31 -33.25 12.67
CA VAL A 206 -3.35 -32.16 12.94
C VAL A 206 -3.53 -30.96 12.01
N THR A 207 -3.04 -29.81 12.46
CA THR A 207 -2.93 -28.60 11.63
C THR A 207 -1.49 -28.37 11.18
N LEU A 208 -1.25 -28.24 9.88
CA LEU A 208 0.03 -27.83 9.30
C LEU A 208 -0.07 -26.36 8.86
N LEU A 209 0.65 -25.47 9.55
CA LEU A 209 0.51 -24.02 9.43
C LEU A 209 1.79 -23.39 8.87
N ASN A 210 1.68 -22.40 7.99
CA ASN A 210 2.75 -21.49 7.58
C ASN A 210 4.04 -22.18 7.09
N SER A 211 3.91 -23.11 6.15
CA SER A 211 5.06 -23.82 5.58
C SER A 211 6.02 -22.89 4.81
N PRO A 212 7.35 -22.99 4.97
CA PRO A 212 8.32 -22.25 4.17
C PRO A 212 8.26 -22.54 2.67
N VAL A 213 7.90 -23.77 2.29
CA VAL A 213 7.72 -24.29 0.92
C VAL A 213 6.59 -25.34 0.92
N TRP A 214 6.66 -26.45 0.18
CA TRP A 214 5.69 -27.54 0.20
C TRP A 214 5.32 -27.97 1.63
N THR A 215 4.01 -28.06 1.91
CA THR A 215 3.49 -28.25 3.26
C THR A 215 3.65 -29.70 3.71
N SER A 216 3.05 -30.63 2.97
CA SER A 216 3.20 -32.07 3.20
C SER A 216 3.55 -32.79 1.90
N HIS A 217 4.61 -33.58 1.92
CA HIS A 217 5.15 -34.23 0.74
C HIS A 217 5.29 -35.74 0.98
N TYR A 218 4.63 -36.52 0.13
CA TYR A 218 4.59 -37.98 0.18
C TYR A 218 5.22 -38.55 -1.08
N TYR A 219 6.41 -39.16 -0.97
CA TYR A 219 7.14 -39.69 -2.12
C TYR A 219 7.24 -41.21 -2.10
N ASP A 220 6.83 -41.88 -3.18
CA ASP A 220 6.91 -43.35 -3.31
C ASP A 220 6.19 -44.07 -2.15
N CYS A 221 5.01 -43.57 -1.78
CA CYS A 221 4.19 -44.12 -0.71
C CYS A 221 3.09 -45.02 -1.26
N GLN A 222 2.75 -46.08 -0.52
CA GLN A 222 1.64 -46.98 -0.82
C GLN A 222 0.66 -47.05 0.35
N ARG A 223 -0.66 -47.08 0.09
CA ARG A 223 -1.69 -47.12 1.15
C ARG A 223 -1.56 -45.95 2.13
N LEU A 224 -1.75 -44.73 1.61
CA LEU A 224 -1.66 -43.47 2.35
C LEU A 224 -3.06 -42.99 2.79
N LYS A 225 -3.28 -42.78 4.09
CA LYS A 225 -4.49 -42.13 4.61
C LYS A 225 -4.17 -40.74 5.15
N ILE A 226 -4.90 -39.74 4.68
CA ILE A 226 -4.88 -38.38 5.20
C ILE A 226 -6.30 -38.02 5.63
N LEU A 227 -6.54 -37.97 6.94
CA LEU A 227 -7.89 -37.89 7.50
C LEU A 227 -8.06 -36.66 8.40
N GLY A 228 -8.94 -35.74 7.99
CA GLY A 228 -9.34 -34.63 8.86
C GLY A 228 -8.24 -33.64 9.22
N ILE A 229 -7.17 -33.54 8.43
CA ILE A 229 -6.09 -32.57 8.68
C ILE A 229 -6.48 -31.18 8.17
N THR A 230 -5.85 -30.15 8.73
CA THR A 230 -5.94 -28.78 8.21
C THR A 230 -4.59 -28.34 7.67
N THR A 231 -4.53 -27.84 6.43
CA THR A 231 -3.35 -27.15 5.91
C THR A 231 -3.68 -25.68 5.70
N LYS A 232 -2.86 -24.78 6.26
CA LYS A 232 -3.10 -23.34 6.17
C LYS A 232 -1.81 -22.56 5.93
N THR A 233 -1.84 -21.64 4.99
CA THR A 233 -0.79 -20.63 4.81
C THR A 233 -1.39 -19.24 4.98
N GLU A 234 -0.93 -18.51 5.97
CA GLU A 234 -1.36 -17.13 6.18
C GLU A 234 -0.64 -16.18 5.22
N VAL A 235 -1.25 -15.04 4.92
CA VAL A 235 -0.56 -13.96 4.21
C VAL A 235 0.23 -13.19 5.24
N SER A 236 1.49 -12.85 4.92
CA SER A 236 2.31 -12.06 5.83
C SER A 236 1.66 -10.70 6.10
N PRO A 237 1.93 -10.09 7.27
CA PRO A 237 1.49 -8.74 7.56
C PRO A 237 1.84 -7.73 6.44
N ASP A 238 3.04 -7.87 5.86
CA ASP A 238 3.56 -7.05 4.76
C ASP A 238 3.12 -7.51 3.36
N GLY A 239 2.16 -8.45 3.27
CA GLY A 239 1.50 -8.85 2.02
C GLY A 239 2.22 -9.91 1.19
N TRP A 240 3.34 -10.46 1.67
CA TRP A 240 4.01 -11.60 1.04
C TRP A 240 3.18 -12.87 1.21
N ARG A 241 3.07 -13.62 0.13
CA ARG A 241 2.43 -14.93 0.11
C ARG A 241 3.47 -16.04 0.21
N GLY A 242 3.11 -17.18 0.77
CA GLY A 242 3.93 -18.39 0.71
C GLY A 242 4.21 -18.81 -0.75
N PRO A 243 5.47 -18.83 -1.22
CA PRO A 243 5.80 -19.28 -2.57
C PRO A 243 5.96 -20.80 -2.63
N ALA A 244 5.26 -21.48 -3.53
CA ALA A 244 5.28 -22.94 -3.65
C ALA A 244 4.92 -23.61 -2.31
N THR A 245 3.81 -23.20 -1.71
CA THR A 245 3.29 -23.73 -0.43
C THR A 245 2.07 -24.60 -0.67
N ASP A 246 2.17 -25.55 -1.60
CA ASP A 246 1.13 -26.53 -1.90
C ASP A 246 0.67 -27.21 -0.60
N GLY A 247 -0.61 -27.55 -0.48
CA GLY A 247 -1.17 -28.17 0.72
C GLY A 247 -0.70 -29.62 0.90
N MET A 248 -0.90 -30.45 -0.12
CA MET A 248 -0.52 -31.87 -0.12
C MET A 248 0.07 -32.26 -1.46
N ASP A 249 1.34 -32.67 -1.45
CA ASP A 249 2.10 -33.07 -2.63
C ASP A 249 2.26 -34.59 -2.67
N LEU A 250 1.46 -35.23 -3.53
CA LEU A 250 1.51 -36.67 -3.77
C LEU A 250 2.47 -36.95 -4.91
N ASP A 251 3.69 -37.37 -4.59
CA ASP A 251 4.79 -37.60 -5.52
C ASP A 251 4.96 -39.10 -5.76
N GLY A 252 4.18 -39.63 -6.70
CA GLY A 252 4.21 -41.05 -7.02
C GLY A 252 3.58 -41.93 -5.94
N VAL A 253 2.33 -41.63 -5.60
CA VAL A 253 1.58 -42.34 -4.57
C VAL A 253 0.63 -43.36 -5.21
N SER A 254 0.60 -44.56 -4.64
CA SER A 254 -0.37 -45.60 -5.00
C SER A 254 -1.30 -45.91 -3.83
N GLU A 255 -2.60 -45.97 -4.11
CA GLU A 255 -3.65 -46.23 -3.11
C GLU A 255 -3.68 -45.15 -2.01
N ALA A 256 -4.38 -44.04 -2.25
CA ALA A 256 -4.50 -42.96 -1.27
C ALA A 256 -5.95 -42.54 -0.99
N LEU A 257 -6.28 -42.40 0.29
CA LEU A 257 -7.54 -41.83 0.76
C LEU A 257 -7.27 -40.51 1.47
N ILE A 258 -7.79 -39.42 0.91
CA ILE A 258 -7.76 -38.09 1.51
C ILE A 258 -9.20 -37.72 1.84
N SER A 259 -9.55 -37.68 3.13
CA SER A 259 -10.94 -37.51 3.54
C SER A 259 -11.11 -36.49 4.66
N GLY A 260 -12.14 -35.63 4.56
CA GLY A 260 -12.53 -34.71 5.64
C GLY A 260 -11.55 -33.56 5.90
N CYS A 261 -10.60 -33.31 4.99
CA CYS A 261 -9.53 -32.32 5.21
C CYS A 261 -9.98 -30.89 4.86
N SER A 262 -9.41 -29.90 5.56
CA SER A 262 -9.56 -28.48 5.23
C SER A 262 -8.25 -27.93 4.66
N VAL A 263 -8.28 -27.40 3.44
CA VAL A 263 -7.07 -27.01 2.69
C VAL A 263 -7.18 -25.54 2.28
N ASN A 264 -6.29 -24.68 2.79
CA ASN A 264 -6.27 -23.26 2.48
C ASN A 264 -4.82 -22.72 2.39
N ASN A 265 -4.25 -22.83 1.20
CA ASN A 265 -2.85 -22.56 0.95
C ASN A 265 -2.66 -21.46 -0.09
N ASN A 266 -1.50 -20.81 -0.07
CA ASN A 266 -1.19 -19.72 -0.99
C ASN A 266 -0.85 -20.19 -2.42
N ASP A 267 -0.76 -21.50 -2.69
CA ASP A 267 -0.48 -22.08 -4.01
C ASP A 267 -1.58 -23.12 -4.38
N ASP A 268 -1.24 -24.33 -4.82
CA ASP A 268 -2.22 -25.39 -5.09
C ASP A 268 -2.68 -26.10 -3.78
N GLY A 269 -3.85 -26.73 -3.81
CA GLY A 269 -4.41 -27.51 -2.70
C GLY A 269 -3.79 -28.90 -2.59
N ILE A 270 -4.37 -29.87 -3.29
CA ILE A 270 -3.88 -31.26 -3.39
C ILE A 270 -3.31 -31.47 -4.79
N VAL A 271 -2.04 -31.88 -4.90
CA VAL A 271 -1.30 -31.90 -6.16
C VAL A 271 -0.65 -33.24 -6.41
N PHE A 272 -0.82 -33.76 -7.63
CA PHE A 272 -0.10 -34.92 -8.13
C PHE A 272 1.21 -34.50 -8.78
N LYS A 273 2.28 -35.14 -8.31
CA LYS A 273 3.66 -35.07 -8.81
C LYS A 273 4.18 -36.49 -9.03
N GLY A 274 5.26 -36.65 -9.74
CA GLY A 274 5.82 -37.98 -10.02
C GLY A 274 7.15 -37.95 -10.76
N GLY A 275 7.71 -36.75 -10.95
CA GLY A 275 8.88 -36.49 -11.78
C GLY A 275 8.52 -36.00 -13.18
N PHE A 276 9.55 -35.53 -13.90
CA PHE A 276 9.45 -34.99 -15.25
C PHE A 276 10.73 -35.33 -16.04
N GLY A 277 10.78 -34.92 -17.31
CA GLY A 277 11.95 -35.07 -18.18
C GLY A 277 11.65 -35.81 -19.48
N ALA A 278 12.56 -35.67 -20.46
CA ALA A 278 12.41 -36.19 -21.82
C ALA A 278 12.02 -37.65 -21.93
N TRP A 279 12.45 -38.46 -20.97
CA TRP A 279 12.19 -39.90 -20.90
C TRP A 279 11.59 -40.27 -19.54
N ALA A 280 10.74 -39.39 -18.98
CA ALA A 280 10.19 -39.57 -17.63
C ALA A 280 9.39 -40.88 -17.44
N ASP A 281 8.92 -41.46 -18.54
CA ASP A 281 8.21 -42.74 -18.63
C ASP A 281 9.14 -43.96 -18.77
N ASP A 282 10.45 -43.75 -18.93
CA ASP A 282 11.47 -44.79 -18.99
C ASP A 282 12.09 -45.03 -17.60
N PRO A 283 11.78 -46.15 -16.94
CA PRO A 283 12.26 -46.43 -15.59
C PRO A 283 13.77 -46.71 -15.52
N GLU A 284 14.44 -47.05 -16.62
CA GLU A 284 15.89 -47.23 -16.63
C GLU A 284 16.60 -45.87 -16.63
N LYS A 285 16.05 -44.89 -17.36
CA LYS A 285 16.61 -43.53 -17.43
C LYS A 285 16.23 -42.65 -16.25
N PHE A 286 14.99 -42.79 -15.75
CA PHE A 286 14.47 -42.01 -14.62
C PHE A 286 13.96 -42.94 -13.50
N PRO A 287 14.85 -43.68 -12.81
CA PRO A 287 14.47 -44.71 -11.84
C PRO A 287 13.81 -44.17 -10.55
N ASN A 288 13.75 -42.85 -10.37
CA ASN A 288 13.07 -42.19 -9.27
C ASN A 288 11.73 -41.57 -9.65
N ASN A 289 11.29 -41.72 -10.91
CA ASN A 289 9.95 -41.31 -11.30
C ASN A 289 8.95 -42.41 -10.91
N ARG A 290 7.79 -41.99 -10.43
CA ARG A 290 6.75 -42.86 -9.90
C ARG A 290 5.37 -42.36 -10.33
N PRO A 291 4.46 -43.26 -10.75
CA PRO A 291 3.11 -42.86 -11.17
C PRO A 291 2.18 -42.63 -9.97
N ASN A 292 1.13 -41.83 -10.14
CA ASN A 292 0.02 -41.76 -9.19
C ASN A 292 -1.13 -42.67 -9.60
N ARG A 293 -1.63 -43.50 -8.68
CA ARG A 293 -2.65 -44.51 -8.94
C ARG A 293 -3.66 -44.63 -7.82
N ASN A 294 -4.93 -44.80 -8.18
CA ASN A 294 -5.99 -45.24 -7.26
C ASN A 294 -6.13 -44.29 -6.06
N ILE A 295 -6.58 -43.06 -6.32
CA ILE A 295 -6.64 -41.99 -5.32
C ILE A 295 -8.08 -41.50 -5.15
N ILE A 296 -8.55 -41.43 -3.91
CA ILE A 296 -9.84 -40.84 -3.55
C ILE A 296 -9.59 -39.58 -2.71
N ILE A 297 -10.14 -38.46 -3.17
CA ILE A 297 -10.23 -37.19 -2.44
C ILE A 297 -11.71 -36.96 -2.15
N GLU A 298 -12.12 -36.97 -0.89
CA GLU A 298 -13.53 -36.85 -0.56
C GLU A 298 -13.85 -36.08 0.71
N ASP A 299 -15.05 -35.50 0.78
CA ASP A 299 -15.51 -34.77 1.97
C ASP A 299 -14.58 -33.61 2.38
N CYS A 300 -13.81 -33.07 1.42
CA CYS A 300 -12.83 -32.02 1.66
C CYS A 300 -13.41 -30.62 1.49
N HIS A 301 -12.91 -29.70 2.31
CA HIS A 301 -13.19 -28.27 2.21
C HIS A 301 -11.96 -27.53 1.71
N PHE A 302 -12.15 -26.77 0.65
CA PHE A 302 -11.16 -25.91 0.04
C PHE A 302 -11.52 -24.45 0.36
N GLY A 303 -10.68 -23.77 1.14
CA GLY A 303 -10.72 -22.32 1.39
C GLY A 303 -10.32 -21.45 0.19
N GLU A 304 -9.62 -20.34 0.41
CA GLU A 304 -9.11 -19.46 -0.65
C GLU A 304 -7.78 -19.98 -1.23
N GLN A 305 -7.81 -21.06 -2.05
CA GLN A 305 -6.58 -21.55 -2.67
C GLN A 305 -5.99 -20.52 -3.61
N GLY A 306 -4.66 -20.57 -3.72
CA GLY A 306 -3.95 -19.90 -4.78
C GLY A 306 -4.41 -20.35 -6.18
N HIS A 307 -3.98 -21.51 -6.64
CA HIS A 307 -4.02 -21.86 -8.08
C HIS A 307 -5.05 -22.94 -8.46
N ALA A 308 -5.16 -24.02 -7.69
CA ALA A 308 -6.12 -25.10 -7.93
C ALA A 308 -6.51 -25.82 -6.63
N CYS A 309 -7.75 -26.32 -6.54
CA CYS A 309 -8.15 -27.25 -5.47
C CYS A 309 -7.44 -28.60 -5.65
N VAL A 310 -7.53 -29.16 -6.86
CA VAL A 310 -6.80 -30.36 -7.26
C VAL A 310 -5.99 -30.09 -8.53
N GLY A 311 -4.71 -30.45 -8.52
CA GLY A 311 -3.79 -30.21 -9.64
C GLY A 311 -3.00 -31.45 -10.05
N ALA A 312 -2.65 -31.56 -11.33
CA ALA A 312 -1.65 -32.52 -11.82
C ALA A 312 -0.53 -31.79 -12.55
N GLY A 313 0.73 -31.98 -12.12
CA GLY A 313 1.91 -31.40 -12.73
C GLY A 313 2.46 -30.13 -12.03
N SER A 314 3.38 -29.37 -12.64
CA SER A 314 3.98 -29.69 -13.94
C SER A 314 4.91 -30.90 -13.83
N GLU A 315 5.45 -31.19 -12.64
CA GLU A 315 6.41 -32.26 -12.35
C GLU A 315 5.72 -33.62 -12.12
N CYS A 316 4.85 -34.03 -13.04
CA CYS A 316 4.12 -35.29 -12.99
C CYS A 316 4.01 -35.90 -14.38
N TYR A 317 4.56 -37.10 -14.59
CA TYR A 317 4.47 -37.78 -15.87
C TYR A 317 3.25 -38.71 -15.99
N ASP A 318 2.64 -39.17 -14.88
CA ASP A 318 1.57 -40.16 -14.97
C ASP A 318 0.58 -40.11 -13.79
N VAL A 319 -0.72 -40.00 -14.09
CA VAL A 319 -1.83 -39.97 -13.13
C VAL A 319 -2.99 -40.81 -13.67
N ARG A 320 -3.43 -41.82 -12.91
CA ARG A 320 -4.60 -42.65 -13.27
C ARG A 320 -5.49 -43.00 -12.10
N ASN A 321 -6.78 -43.21 -12.39
CA ASN A 321 -7.81 -43.66 -11.43
C ASN A 321 -7.92 -42.73 -10.21
N VAL A 322 -8.39 -41.51 -10.45
CA VAL A 322 -8.61 -40.50 -9.41
C VAL A 322 -10.10 -40.18 -9.30
N ILE A 323 -10.62 -40.22 -8.08
CA ILE A 323 -12.00 -39.80 -7.75
C ILE A 323 -11.91 -38.61 -6.79
N VAL A 324 -12.54 -37.50 -7.16
CA VAL A 324 -12.71 -36.31 -6.31
C VAL A 324 -14.20 -36.13 -6.06
N ARG A 325 -14.68 -36.30 -4.83
CA ARG A 325 -16.13 -36.26 -4.56
C ARG A 325 -16.54 -35.53 -3.31
N ARG A 326 -17.75 -34.96 -3.31
CA ARG A 326 -18.34 -34.27 -2.14
C ARG A 326 -17.40 -33.18 -1.60
N VAL A 327 -16.89 -32.33 -2.49
CA VAL A 327 -15.97 -31.24 -2.13
C VAL A 327 -16.67 -29.89 -2.14
N ARG A 328 -16.33 -29.05 -1.16
CA ARG A 328 -16.82 -27.68 -1.05
C ARG A 328 -15.68 -26.69 -1.28
N VAL A 329 -15.95 -25.64 -2.05
CA VAL A 329 -14.97 -24.60 -2.38
C VAL A 329 -15.47 -23.21 -1.99
N ASP A 330 -14.70 -22.49 -1.17
CA ASP A 330 -14.97 -21.09 -0.84
C ASP A 330 -14.61 -20.15 -1.99
N ALA A 331 -15.05 -18.90 -1.93
CA ALA A 331 -14.75 -17.92 -2.97
C ALA A 331 -13.27 -17.51 -2.95
N GLY A 332 -12.50 -17.93 -3.95
CA GLY A 332 -11.11 -17.48 -4.14
C GLY A 332 -10.24 -18.39 -4.98
N ALA A 333 -10.54 -19.70 -4.98
CA ALA A 333 -9.84 -20.70 -5.76
C ALA A 333 -9.93 -20.43 -7.27
N TRP A 334 -8.80 -20.49 -8.00
CA TRP A 334 -8.86 -20.25 -9.45
C TRP A 334 -9.33 -21.46 -10.23
N ASN A 335 -9.00 -22.69 -9.84
CA ASN A 335 -9.43 -23.90 -10.55
C ASN A 335 -9.97 -24.96 -9.59
N LEU A 336 -11.07 -25.64 -9.96
CA LEU A 336 -11.44 -26.87 -9.28
C LEU A 336 -10.47 -28.00 -9.64
N LEU A 337 -10.26 -28.24 -10.95
CA LEU A 337 -9.24 -29.16 -11.46
C LEU A 337 -8.31 -28.44 -12.45
N ARG A 338 -7.00 -28.60 -12.28
CA ARG A 338 -5.98 -28.07 -13.20
C ARG A 338 -4.99 -29.13 -13.66
N LEU A 339 -4.80 -29.27 -14.97
CA LEU A 339 -3.81 -30.16 -15.57
C LEU A 339 -2.71 -29.33 -16.25
N LYS A 340 -1.46 -29.54 -15.81
CA LYS A 340 -0.27 -28.80 -16.23
C LYS A 340 0.60 -29.70 -17.12
N ILE A 341 0.67 -29.39 -18.41
CA ILE A 341 1.35 -30.18 -19.43
C ILE A 341 2.68 -29.51 -19.87
N ARG A 342 3.78 -30.26 -19.93
CA ARG A 342 5.12 -29.80 -20.22
C ARG A 342 5.62 -30.35 -21.56
N PRO A 343 6.22 -29.50 -22.41
CA PRO A 343 6.84 -29.93 -23.65
C PRO A 343 7.95 -30.97 -23.56
N ASP A 344 8.67 -31.04 -22.45
CA ASP A 344 9.79 -31.96 -22.29
C ASP A 344 9.38 -33.30 -21.67
N THR A 345 8.10 -33.52 -21.33
CA THR A 345 7.71 -34.69 -20.53
C THR A 345 6.58 -35.47 -21.20
N PRO A 346 6.71 -36.79 -21.42
CA PRO A 346 5.63 -37.63 -21.94
C PRO A 346 4.56 -37.86 -20.87
N GLN A 347 3.61 -36.94 -20.74
CA GLN A 347 2.62 -36.98 -19.66
C GLN A 347 1.38 -37.78 -20.04
N ASP A 348 0.91 -38.64 -19.14
CA ASP A 348 -0.27 -39.46 -19.35
C ASP A 348 -1.27 -39.34 -18.18
N TYR A 349 -2.32 -38.56 -18.36
CA TYR A 349 -3.36 -38.32 -17.36
C TYR A 349 -4.68 -38.96 -17.79
N ARG A 350 -5.14 -40.01 -17.08
CA ARG A 350 -6.36 -40.75 -17.45
C ARG A 350 -7.31 -41.02 -16.29
N GLY A 351 -8.61 -40.91 -16.53
CA GLY A 351 -9.61 -41.36 -15.55
C GLY A 351 -9.59 -40.51 -14.28
N ILE A 352 -9.86 -39.21 -14.41
CA ILE A 352 -10.04 -38.29 -13.27
C ILE A 352 -11.52 -37.90 -13.23
N PHE A 353 -12.24 -38.42 -12.24
CA PHE A 353 -13.67 -38.19 -12.07
C PHE A 353 -13.91 -37.23 -10.90
N VAL A 354 -14.68 -36.18 -11.16
CA VAL A 354 -15.07 -35.17 -10.17
C VAL A 354 -16.58 -35.22 -9.99
N GLU A 355 -17.08 -35.47 -8.78
CA GLU A 355 -18.52 -35.55 -8.52
C GLU A 355 -18.98 -34.82 -7.26
N ASP A 356 -20.23 -34.37 -7.24
CA ASP A 356 -20.87 -33.74 -6.08
C ASP A 356 -20.05 -32.56 -5.50
N ALA A 357 -19.56 -31.68 -6.38
CA ALA A 357 -18.75 -30.53 -5.99
C ALA A 357 -19.55 -29.22 -6.05
N GLY A 358 -19.36 -28.33 -5.08
CA GLY A 358 -19.99 -27.01 -5.12
C GLY A 358 -19.18 -25.88 -4.50
N GLY A 359 -19.47 -24.65 -4.91
CA GLY A 359 -18.69 -23.48 -4.47
C GLY A 359 -18.48 -22.41 -5.53
N THR A 360 -17.40 -21.65 -5.40
CA THR A 360 -17.02 -20.61 -6.35
C THR A 360 -15.58 -20.79 -6.85
N VAL A 361 -15.38 -20.90 -8.17
CA VAL A 361 -14.05 -21.08 -8.78
C VAL A 361 -13.85 -20.20 -10.01
N GLY A 362 -12.61 -19.87 -10.38
CA GLY A 362 -12.33 -19.25 -11.68
C GLY A 362 -12.75 -20.16 -12.85
N ASN A 363 -12.16 -21.34 -12.94
CA ASN A 363 -12.49 -22.37 -13.92
C ASN A 363 -12.88 -23.68 -13.22
N VAL A 364 -13.87 -24.40 -13.75
CA VAL A 364 -14.15 -25.77 -13.28
C VAL A 364 -13.02 -26.71 -13.73
N LEU A 365 -12.60 -26.62 -14.99
CA LEU A 365 -11.45 -27.32 -15.53
C LEU A 365 -10.50 -26.36 -16.26
N GLN A 366 -9.21 -26.44 -15.95
CA GLN A 366 -8.14 -25.80 -16.73
C GLN A 366 -7.11 -26.82 -17.20
N ILE A 367 -6.75 -26.76 -18.47
CA ILE A 367 -5.65 -27.54 -19.07
C ILE A 367 -4.70 -26.57 -19.77
N ASP A 368 -3.43 -26.58 -19.36
CA ASP A 368 -2.38 -25.68 -19.88
C ASP A 368 -1.20 -26.49 -20.43
N THR A 369 -0.70 -26.17 -21.63
CA THR A 369 0.60 -26.68 -22.12
C THR A 369 1.67 -25.59 -22.01
N PHE A 370 2.66 -25.71 -21.13
CA PHE A 370 3.65 -24.65 -20.87
C PHE A 370 4.56 -24.36 -22.10
N PRO A 371 4.93 -23.09 -22.37
CA PRO A 371 5.80 -22.72 -23.51
C PRO A 371 7.25 -23.11 -23.27
N ARG A 372 8.02 -23.51 -24.31
CA ARG A 372 9.44 -23.98 -24.22
C ARG A 372 10.43 -23.05 -23.49
N ASN A 373 10.09 -21.78 -23.28
CA ASN A 373 10.91 -20.81 -22.55
C ASN A 373 10.52 -20.65 -21.07
N HIS A 374 9.53 -21.40 -20.60
CA HIS A 374 9.25 -21.55 -19.18
C HIS A 374 10.47 -22.15 -18.45
N LEU A 375 10.74 -21.68 -17.24
CA LEU A 375 11.89 -22.15 -16.45
C LEU A 375 11.86 -23.69 -16.33
N TYR A 376 13.04 -24.32 -16.42
CA TYR A 376 13.33 -25.74 -16.11
C TYR A 376 12.94 -26.81 -17.14
N TYR A 377 13.19 -26.67 -18.45
CA TYR A 377 13.04 -27.81 -19.38
C TYR A 377 14.27 -28.72 -19.44
N GLU A 378 14.05 -30.04 -19.42
CA GLU A 378 15.07 -31.07 -19.54
C GLU A 378 14.77 -31.99 -20.73
N PHE A 379 15.16 -31.55 -21.92
CA PHE A 379 15.06 -32.35 -23.14
C PHE A 379 16.14 -33.43 -23.26
N GLY A 380 17.21 -33.36 -22.46
CA GLY A 380 18.31 -34.33 -22.49
C GLY A 380 18.88 -34.53 -23.91
N ASP A 381 18.98 -35.79 -24.34
CA ASP A 381 19.40 -36.22 -25.69
C ASP A 381 18.23 -36.33 -26.69
N ARG A 382 16.98 -36.11 -26.25
CA ARG A 382 15.79 -36.26 -27.09
C ARG A 382 15.64 -35.08 -28.04
N LYS A 383 15.52 -35.37 -29.35
CA LYS A 383 15.44 -34.36 -30.42
C LYS A 383 14.01 -33.92 -30.74
N ASP A 384 13.01 -34.73 -30.40
CA ASP A 384 11.60 -34.48 -30.63
C ASP A 384 10.86 -34.09 -29.34
N ILE A 385 9.75 -33.38 -29.48
CA ILE A 385 8.80 -33.15 -28.39
C ILE A 385 8.01 -34.45 -28.15
N PRO A 386 8.08 -35.07 -26.94
CA PRO A 386 7.26 -36.22 -26.58
C PRO A 386 5.76 -35.94 -26.74
N LYS A 387 4.98 -36.99 -26.97
CA LYS A 387 3.51 -36.89 -26.95
C LYS A 387 3.00 -36.99 -25.51
N SER A 388 1.96 -36.22 -25.20
CA SER A 388 1.20 -36.33 -23.94
C SER A 388 -0.25 -36.72 -24.23
N PHE A 389 -0.89 -37.36 -23.25
CA PHE A 389 -2.24 -37.89 -23.34
C PHE A 389 -3.08 -37.39 -22.16
N VAL A 390 -4.28 -36.90 -22.45
CA VAL A 390 -5.29 -36.56 -21.44
C VAL A 390 -6.62 -37.21 -21.83
N SER A 391 -7.11 -38.17 -21.05
CA SER A 391 -8.36 -38.86 -21.39
C SER A 391 -9.22 -39.25 -20.19
N GLY A 392 -10.51 -39.49 -20.41
CA GLY A 392 -11.41 -39.93 -19.35
C GLY A 392 -11.56 -38.92 -18.20
N ILE A 393 -11.64 -37.63 -18.52
CA ILE A 393 -11.96 -36.58 -17.54
C ILE A 393 -13.48 -36.44 -17.46
N ARG A 394 -14.07 -36.65 -16.28
CA ARG A 394 -15.52 -36.60 -16.09
C ARG A 394 -15.90 -35.71 -14.91
N PHE A 395 -16.95 -34.92 -15.09
CA PHE A 395 -17.58 -34.10 -14.06
C PHE A 395 -19.04 -34.49 -13.94
N LYS A 396 -19.52 -34.74 -12.72
CA LYS A 396 -20.91 -35.13 -12.45
C LYS A 396 -21.47 -34.35 -11.26
N ASN A 397 -22.71 -33.87 -11.34
CA ASN A 397 -23.39 -33.19 -10.22
C ASN A 397 -22.59 -31.98 -9.67
N ILE A 398 -22.21 -31.04 -10.54
CA ILE A 398 -21.41 -29.88 -10.14
C ILE A 398 -22.29 -28.65 -10.00
N LYS A 399 -22.33 -28.04 -8.81
CA LYS A 399 -23.10 -26.82 -8.53
C LYS A 399 -22.18 -25.66 -8.15
N MET A 400 -21.81 -24.81 -9.11
CA MET A 400 -20.77 -23.81 -8.89
C MET A 400 -21.04 -22.45 -9.51
N THR A 401 -20.57 -21.39 -8.87
CA THR A 401 -20.36 -20.08 -9.52
C THR A 401 -18.97 -20.06 -10.14
N CYS A 402 -18.84 -19.74 -11.44
CA CYS A 402 -17.53 -19.69 -12.08
C CYS A 402 -17.38 -18.65 -13.18
N ARG A 403 -16.13 -18.37 -13.60
CA ARG A 403 -15.87 -17.54 -14.79
C ARG A 403 -15.98 -18.38 -16.06
N LYS A 404 -15.40 -19.58 -16.05
CA LYS A 404 -15.45 -20.53 -17.18
C LYS A 404 -15.74 -21.93 -16.68
N GLN A 405 -16.53 -22.69 -17.43
CA GLN A 405 -16.65 -24.12 -17.22
C GLN A 405 -15.33 -24.83 -17.59
N PHE A 406 -14.80 -24.55 -18.79
CA PHE A 406 -13.59 -25.18 -19.28
C PHE A 406 -12.67 -24.13 -19.92
N TYR A 407 -11.39 -24.16 -19.54
CA TYR A 407 -10.34 -23.37 -20.16
C TYR A 407 -9.22 -24.28 -20.65
N PHE A 408 -8.91 -24.17 -21.94
CA PHE A 408 -7.80 -24.86 -22.57
C PHE A 408 -6.87 -23.84 -23.21
N TRP A 409 -5.59 -23.92 -22.88
CA TRP A 409 -4.55 -23.16 -23.54
C TRP A 409 -3.48 -24.10 -24.10
N GLU A 410 -3.29 -24.03 -25.41
CA GLU A 410 -2.26 -24.77 -26.13
C GLU A 410 -1.19 -23.80 -26.63
N ASP A 411 0.08 -24.13 -26.35
CA ASP A 411 1.22 -23.42 -26.88
C ASP A 411 1.40 -23.77 -28.36
N PRO A 412 1.61 -22.77 -29.25
CA PRO A 412 1.76 -23.04 -30.68
C PRO A 412 2.87 -24.03 -31.04
N GLU A 413 3.95 -24.11 -30.27
CA GLU A 413 5.05 -25.05 -30.51
C GLU A 413 4.72 -26.47 -30.05
N TYR A 414 3.74 -26.63 -29.16
CA TYR A 414 3.23 -27.92 -28.69
C TYR A 414 2.05 -28.45 -29.53
N LYS A 415 1.64 -27.69 -30.56
CA LYS A 415 0.47 -28.01 -31.37
C LYS A 415 0.53 -29.42 -31.97
N GLY A 416 -0.48 -30.24 -31.68
CA GLY A 416 -0.58 -31.62 -32.17
C GLY A 416 0.30 -32.63 -31.42
N LYS A 417 0.86 -32.25 -30.26
CA LYS A 417 1.62 -33.14 -29.36
C LYS A 417 0.81 -33.58 -28.13
N LEU A 418 -0.26 -32.87 -27.81
CA LEU A 418 -1.25 -33.31 -26.83
C LEU A 418 -2.40 -34.05 -27.53
N GLU A 419 -2.58 -35.32 -27.23
CA GLU A 419 -3.76 -36.10 -27.61
C GLU A 419 -4.75 -36.08 -26.44
N MET A 420 -5.95 -35.52 -26.68
CA MET A 420 -6.95 -35.35 -25.63
C MET A 420 -8.34 -35.82 -26.07
N SER A 421 -9.02 -36.60 -25.22
CA SER A 421 -10.47 -36.86 -25.37
C SER A 421 -11.27 -35.70 -24.76
N GLU A 422 -12.42 -35.36 -25.34
CA GLU A 422 -13.29 -34.33 -24.77
C GLU A 422 -13.70 -34.68 -23.32
N PRO A 423 -13.59 -33.73 -22.36
CA PRO A 423 -14.10 -33.94 -21.01
C PRO A 423 -15.63 -34.10 -21.02
N VAL A 424 -16.13 -35.04 -20.21
CA VAL A 424 -17.57 -35.32 -20.07
C VAL A 424 -18.13 -34.53 -18.89
N PHE A 425 -19.21 -33.78 -19.12
CA PHE A 425 -19.88 -32.98 -18.10
C PHE A 425 -21.35 -33.41 -17.96
N GLU A 426 -21.74 -33.88 -16.78
CA GLU A 426 -23.08 -34.41 -16.49
C GLU A 426 -23.69 -33.69 -15.29
N ASN A 427 -24.95 -33.26 -15.42
CA ASN A 427 -25.68 -32.56 -14.36
C ASN A 427 -24.90 -31.36 -13.77
N MET A 428 -24.60 -30.38 -14.63
CA MET A 428 -23.88 -29.15 -14.26
C MET A 428 -24.86 -28.01 -13.98
N GLU A 429 -24.89 -27.49 -12.76
CA GLU A 429 -25.62 -26.28 -12.37
C GLU A 429 -24.61 -25.13 -12.17
N LEU A 430 -24.28 -24.42 -13.25
CA LEU A 430 -23.25 -23.38 -13.25
C LEU A 430 -23.83 -21.96 -13.32
N THR A 431 -23.40 -21.09 -12.42
CA THR A 431 -23.64 -19.63 -12.50
C THR A 431 -22.41 -18.93 -13.05
N LEU A 432 -22.45 -18.45 -14.29
CA LEU A 432 -21.32 -17.76 -14.91
C LEU A 432 -21.24 -16.29 -14.48
N SER A 433 -20.09 -15.86 -13.97
CA SER A 433 -19.88 -14.48 -13.52
C SER A 433 -18.47 -13.99 -13.83
N SER A 434 -18.37 -12.91 -14.61
CA SER A 434 -17.12 -12.18 -14.85
C SER A 434 -16.59 -11.48 -13.60
N LYS A 435 -17.39 -11.40 -12.53
CA LYS A 435 -17.01 -10.83 -11.23
C LYS A 435 -16.32 -11.84 -10.33
N VAL A 436 -16.26 -13.13 -10.68
CA VAL A 436 -15.42 -14.09 -9.97
C VAL A 436 -13.96 -13.67 -10.15
N LYS A 437 -13.38 -13.17 -9.05
CA LYS A 437 -11.97 -12.76 -8.97
C LYS A 437 -11.22 -13.87 -8.23
N SER A 438 -10.08 -14.29 -8.76
CA SER A 438 -9.16 -15.14 -8.01
C SER A 438 -8.52 -14.35 -6.87
N THR A 439 -8.21 -15.01 -5.75
CA THR A 439 -7.44 -14.43 -4.64
C THR A 439 -5.94 -14.46 -4.90
N HIS A 440 -5.47 -15.30 -5.84
CA HIS A 440 -4.30 -14.91 -6.59
C HIS A 440 -4.65 -13.65 -7.36
N ALA A 441 -3.81 -12.64 -7.22
CA ALA A 441 -3.76 -11.63 -8.23
C ALA A 441 -3.84 -12.38 -9.56
N SER A 442 -4.92 -12.15 -10.34
CA SER A 442 -4.77 -12.09 -11.80
C SER A 442 -3.36 -11.56 -11.98
N ARG A 443 -2.44 -12.25 -12.69
CA ARG A 443 -1.24 -11.57 -13.20
C ARG A 443 -1.75 -10.20 -13.58
N LYS A 444 -1.48 -9.16 -12.76
CA LYS A 444 -2.23 -7.92 -12.87
C LYS A 444 -1.91 -7.58 -14.29
N GLU A 445 -2.91 -7.58 -15.19
CA GLU A 445 -2.62 -7.35 -16.59
C GLU A 445 -1.67 -6.16 -16.58
N PRO A 446 -0.43 -6.37 -17.06
CA PRO A 446 0.65 -5.44 -16.80
C PRO A 446 0.13 -4.07 -17.19
N GLU A 447 0.41 -3.06 -16.37
CA GLU A 447 -0.05 -1.71 -16.70
C GLU A 447 0.38 -1.39 -18.13
N SER A 448 -0.60 -1.00 -18.94
CA SER A 448 -0.46 -0.84 -20.37
C SER A 448 -1.07 0.49 -20.79
N TYR A 449 -0.70 0.96 -21.98
CA TYR A 449 -1.25 2.15 -22.60
C TYR A 449 -2.78 2.19 -22.51
N GLU A 450 -3.47 1.10 -22.89
CA GLU A 450 -4.95 1.07 -22.92
C GLU A 450 -5.59 1.16 -21.53
N LYS A 451 -4.95 0.56 -20.52
CA LYS A 451 -5.44 0.63 -19.15
C LYS A 451 -5.27 2.03 -18.57
N VAL A 452 -4.14 2.67 -18.83
CA VAL A 452 -3.86 4.05 -18.42
C VAL A 452 -4.79 5.02 -19.18
N ALA A 453 -5.02 4.81 -20.46
CA ALA A 453 -5.97 5.56 -21.27
C ALA A 453 -7.41 5.49 -20.71
N ALA A 454 -7.88 4.28 -20.39
CA ALA A 454 -9.20 4.10 -19.78
C ALA A 454 -9.28 4.77 -18.41
N GLY A 455 -8.23 4.65 -17.59
CA GLY A 455 -8.13 5.32 -16.29
C GLY A 455 -8.07 6.85 -16.40
N PHE A 456 -7.40 7.40 -17.40
CA PHE A 456 -7.33 8.84 -17.63
C PHE A 456 -8.70 9.42 -18.02
N ALA A 457 -9.44 8.71 -18.87
CA ALA A 457 -10.81 9.10 -19.23
C ALA A 457 -11.76 8.95 -18.03
N LYS A 458 -11.63 7.88 -17.25
CA LYS A 458 -12.46 7.59 -16.08
C LYS A 458 -11.60 7.10 -14.90
N PRO A 459 -11.10 8.01 -14.04
CA PRO A 459 -10.23 7.64 -12.94
C PRO A 459 -10.86 6.59 -12.02
N PRO A 460 -10.17 5.45 -11.78
CA PRO A 460 -10.65 4.43 -10.85
C PRO A 460 -10.60 4.97 -9.42
N MET A 461 -11.45 4.45 -8.53
CA MET A 461 -11.56 4.96 -7.15
C MET A 461 -10.22 4.99 -6.41
N ALA A 462 -9.41 3.95 -6.58
CA ALA A 462 -8.09 3.82 -5.95
C ALA A 462 -7.06 4.86 -6.42
N SER A 463 -7.31 5.60 -7.49
CA SER A 463 -6.42 6.67 -7.98
C SER A 463 -6.97 8.06 -7.73
N LYS A 464 -8.13 8.20 -7.10
CA LYS A 464 -8.72 9.50 -6.77
C LYS A 464 -8.08 10.07 -5.49
N PRO A 465 -7.99 11.41 -5.35
CA PRO A 465 -7.46 12.04 -4.14
C PRO A 465 -8.32 11.71 -2.92
N TRP A 466 -7.74 11.89 -1.74
CA TRP A 466 -8.42 11.81 -0.44
C TRP A 466 -8.60 13.20 0.17
N CYS A 467 -9.25 13.29 1.33
CA CYS A 467 -9.33 14.52 2.12
C CYS A 467 -9.19 14.24 3.61
N TYR A 468 -8.69 15.22 4.37
CA TYR A 468 -8.79 15.21 5.81
C TYR A 468 -10.23 15.48 6.20
N TRP A 469 -10.84 14.62 7.02
CA TRP A 469 -12.17 14.81 7.56
C TRP A 469 -12.06 15.10 9.06
N TYR A 470 -12.31 16.36 9.43
CA TYR A 470 -12.13 16.80 10.81
C TYR A 470 -13.43 16.78 11.59
N TRP A 471 -13.46 16.04 12.70
CA TRP A 471 -14.49 16.10 13.74
C TRP A 471 -14.02 16.99 14.87
N VAL A 472 -14.22 18.31 14.76
CA VAL A 472 -13.70 19.26 15.75
C VAL A 472 -14.44 19.07 17.11
N ASN A 473 -13.72 18.58 18.12
CA ASN A 473 -14.26 18.15 19.44
C ASN A 473 -15.43 17.17 19.40
N GLY A 474 -15.39 16.22 18.46
CA GLY A 474 -16.48 15.27 18.28
C GLY A 474 -17.81 15.93 17.90
N ASN A 475 -17.82 17.15 17.33
CA ASN A 475 -19.03 17.77 16.78
C ASN A 475 -19.41 17.12 15.45
N VAL A 476 -20.10 15.99 15.55
CA VAL A 476 -20.59 15.20 14.42
C VAL A 476 -21.94 14.57 14.77
N ASP A 477 -22.74 14.25 13.75
CA ASP A 477 -23.93 13.40 13.86
C ASP A 477 -24.09 12.53 12.61
N ARG A 478 -24.96 11.51 12.68
CA ARG A 478 -25.12 10.53 11.59
C ARG A 478 -25.64 11.13 10.29
N GLU A 479 -26.48 12.16 10.36
CA GLU A 479 -27.02 12.81 9.17
C GLU A 479 -25.89 13.55 8.43
N THR A 480 -25.09 14.30 9.17
CA THR A 480 -23.93 15.03 8.67
C THR A 480 -22.88 14.07 8.14
N MET A 481 -22.57 12.96 8.84
CA MET A 481 -21.66 11.93 8.34
C MET A 481 -22.10 11.37 6.99
N THR A 482 -23.38 11.01 6.87
CA THR A 482 -23.93 10.47 5.61
C THR A 482 -23.80 11.51 4.49
N SER A 483 -24.25 12.74 4.76
CA SER A 483 -24.22 13.85 3.80
C SER A 483 -22.79 14.19 3.35
N ASP A 484 -21.83 14.27 4.29
CA ASP A 484 -20.43 14.56 4.00
C ASP A 484 -19.81 13.49 3.10
N LEU A 485 -20.01 12.20 3.43
CA LEU A 485 -19.44 11.09 2.67
C LEU A 485 -20.07 10.99 1.27
N GLU A 486 -21.39 11.20 1.15
CA GLU A 486 -22.06 11.29 -0.15
C GLU A 486 -21.56 12.47 -0.98
N ALA A 487 -21.30 13.60 -0.32
CA ALA A 487 -20.72 14.78 -0.95
C ALA A 487 -19.30 14.54 -1.44
N MET A 488 -18.44 13.93 -0.61
CA MET A 488 -17.10 13.50 -1.01
C MET A 488 -17.14 12.59 -2.24
N LYS A 489 -18.03 11.58 -2.23
CA LYS A 489 -18.21 10.67 -3.36
C LYS A 489 -18.65 11.40 -4.64
N ARG A 490 -19.60 12.34 -4.50
CA ARG A 490 -20.18 13.10 -5.61
C ARG A 490 -19.14 13.95 -6.33
N VAL A 491 -18.32 14.71 -5.59
CA VAL A 491 -17.26 15.55 -6.20
C VAL A 491 -16.02 14.76 -6.59
N GLY A 492 -15.92 13.49 -6.18
CA GLY A 492 -14.96 12.54 -6.73
C GLY A 492 -13.78 12.19 -5.83
N PHE A 493 -13.88 12.34 -4.51
CA PHE A 493 -12.88 11.79 -3.60
C PHE A 493 -12.91 10.25 -3.58
N GLY A 494 -11.74 9.65 -3.39
CA GLY A 494 -11.55 8.20 -3.29
C GLY A 494 -11.53 7.64 -1.87
N GLY A 495 -11.36 8.52 -0.88
CA GLY A 495 -11.22 8.15 0.51
C GLY A 495 -10.97 9.38 1.38
N LEU A 496 -10.72 9.13 2.66
CA LEU A 496 -10.55 10.18 3.66
C LEU A 496 -9.65 9.76 4.81
N LEU A 497 -9.09 10.76 5.49
CA LEU A 497 -8.39 10.64 6.76
C LEU A 497 -9.19 11.30 7.88
N LEU A 498 -9.74 10.51 8.79
CA LEU A 498 -10.45 11.01 9.98
C LEU A 498 -9.46 11.52 11.03
N LEU A 499 -9.60 12.79 11.40
CA LEU A 499 -9.00 13.39 12.60
C LEU A 499 -10.09 13.94 13.52
N ASP A 500 -9.99 13.66 14.81
CA ASP A 500 -10.86 14.21 15.86
C ASP A 500 -10.02 15.01 16.87
N PRO A 501 -9.58 16.24 16.50
CA PRO A 501 -8.69 17.01 17.34
C PRO A 501 -9.42 17.59 18.56
N ARG A 502 -8.77 17.47 19.73
CA ARG A 502 -9.27 17.95 21.03
C ARG A 502 -8.58 19.21 21.54
N GLY A 503 -7.49 19.65 20.91
CA GLY A 503 -6.81 20.91 21.19
C GLY A 503 -6.11 21.48 19.95
N TYR A 504 -6.03 22.82 19.85
CA TYR A 504 -5.28 23.72 18.95
C TYR A 504 -6.13 25.00 18.73
N ASP A 505 -5.97 26.07 19.54
CA ASP A 505 -7.04 27.10 19.60
C ASP A 505 -6.65 28.48 20.19
N LYS A 506 -5.81 29.27 19.50
CA LYS A 506 -5.73 30.73 19.79
C LYS A 506 -6.63 31.58 18.88
N VAL A 507 -7.06 31.07 17.73
CA VAL A 507 -7.50 31.88 16.58
C VAL A 507 -8.93 31.62 16.09
N VAL A 508 -9.45 30.39 16.22
CA VAL A 508 -10.84 30.03 15.88
C VAL A 508 -11.62 29.76 17.17
N ALA A 509 -12.88 30.19 17.26
CA ALA A 509 -13.76 29.93 18.39
C ALA A 509 -14.20 28.46 18.38
N LYS A 510 -13.81 27.72 19.42
CA LYS A 510 -14.01 26.28 19.51
C LYS A 510 -15.46 25.95 19.88
N PRO A 511 -16.18 25.11 19.12
CA PRO A 511 -17.47 24.59 19.58
C PRO A 511 -17.26 23.71 20.82
N ALA A 512 -18.21 23.75 21.75
CA ALA A 512 -18.15 22.91 22.95
C ALA A 512 -18.00 21.42 22.57
N PRO A 513 -17.23 20.62 23.33
CA PRO A 513 -17.13 19.19 23.08
C PRO A 513 -18.49 18.51 23.17
N LYS A 514 -18.82 17.68 22.16
CA LYS A 514 -20.11 16.97 22.08
C LYS A 514 -20.02 15.48 22.42
N MET A 515 -18.86 14.87 22.17
CA MET A 515 -18.63 13.43 22.34
C MET A 515 -17.17 13.21 22.72
N ASP A 516 -16.86 12.35 23.69
CA ASP A 516 -15.47 12.11 24.13
C ASP A 516 -14.69 11.17 23.19
N PHE A 517 -13.40 11.45 23.01
CA PHE A 517 -12.51 10.67 22.14
C PHE A 517 -12.35 9.24 22.68
N ALA A 518 -12.43 8.24 21.80
CA ALA A 518 -12.35 6.81 22.12
C ALA A 518 -13.40 6.29 23.13
N SER A 519 -14.45 7.07 23.43
CA SER A 519 -15.61 6.59 24.19
C SER A 519 -16.39 5.51 23.40
N PRO A 520 -17.25 4.70 24.06
CA PRO A 520 -18.09 3.73 23.35
C PRO A 520 -19.01 4.36 22.28
N GLU A 521 -19.46 5.60 22.48
CA GLU A 521 -20.24 6.34 21.50
C GLU A 521 -19.39 6.76 20.29
N TRP A 522 -18.16 7.20 20.54
CA TRP A 522 -17.20 7.53 19.50
C TRP A 522 -16.85 6.31 18.65
N VAL A 523 -16.57 5.17 19.29
CA VAL A 523 -16.30 3.89 18.60
C VAL A 523 -17.45 3.52 17.66
N LYS A 524 -18.70 3.61 18.12
CA LYS A 524 -19.90 3.37 17.30
C LYS A 524 -20.03 4.37 16.15
N SER A 525 -19.67 5.62 16.36
CA SER A 525 -19.72 6.67 15.32
C SER A 525 -18.68 6.42 14.23
N VAL A 526 -17.45 6.04 14.61
CA VAL A 526 -16.43 5.61 13.64
C VAL A 526 -16.86 4.35 12.89
N GLY A 527 -17.42 3.36 13.59
CA GLY A 527 -17.99 2.16 12.96
C GLY A 527 -19.08 2.48 11.94
N PHE A 528 -19.96 3.44 12.25
CA PHE A 528 -20.96 3.94 11.30
C PHE A 528 -20.32 4.58 10.08
N ALA A 529 -19.33 5.47 10.27
CA ALA A 529 -18.62 6.12 9.18
C ALA A 529 -17.91 5.12 8.25
N VAL A 530 -17.29 4.07 8.80
CA VAL A 530 -16.65 3.00 8.01
C VAL A 530 -17.68 2.23 7.19
N ARG A 531 -18.86 1.92 7.75
CA ARG A 531 -19.94 1.26 7.00
C ARG A 531 -20.49 2.14 5.88
N GLU A 532 -20.61 3.45 6.09
CA GLU A 532 -21.00 4.40 5.04
C GLU A 532 -19.92 4.52 3.95
N CYS A 533 -18.64 4.55 4.32
CA CYS A 533 -17.55 4.48 3.36
C CYS A 533 -17.63 3.21 2.51
N ASN A 534 -17.91 2.06 3.13
CA ASN A 534 -18.10 0.79 2.44
C ASN A 534 -19.28 0.86 1.44
N ARG A 535 -20.42 1.42 1.86
CA ARG A 535 -21.60 1.62 0.99
C ARG A 535 -21.26 2.45 -0.25
N LEU A 536 -20.40 3.46 -0.10
CA LEU A 536 -20.02 4.39 -1.18
C LEU A 536 -18.77 3.95 -1.96
N GLY A 537 -18.05 2.94 -1.48
CA GLY A 537 -16.76 2.51 -2.01
C GLY A 537 -15.64 3.54 -1.82
N LEU A 538 -15.67 4.26 -0.70
CA LEU A 538 -14.60 5.15 -0.23
C LEU A 538 -13.63 4.36 0.66
N GLU A 539 -12.33 4.65 0.54
CA GLU A 539 -11.34 4.17 1.50
C GLU A 539 -11.38 5.02 2.78
N PHE A 540 -11.30 4.37 3.94
CA PHE A 540 -11.28 5.02 5.24
C PHE A 540 -9.90 4.85 5.88
N THR A 541 -9.36 5.93 6.43
CA THR A 541 -8.21 5.92 7.34
C THR A 541 -8.46 6.87 8.50
N MET A 542 -7.73 6.69 9.60
CA MET A 542 -7.87 7.50 10.80
C MET A 542 -6.53 7.69 11.51
N ASN A 543 -6.42 8.82 12.20
CA ASN A 543 -5.32 9.09 13.12
C ASN A 543 -5.44 8.28 14.42
N LEU A 544 -4.30 7.92 15.02
CA LEU A 544 -4.22 7.20 16.30
C LEU A 544 -4.06 8.13 17.51
N SER A 545 -4.48 9.38 17.39
CA SER A 545 -4.40 10.37 18.46
C SER A 545 -5.56 11.36 18.41
N ASP A 546 -5.81 11.99 19.56
CA ASP A 546 -6.73 13.09 19.74
C ASP A 546 -6.16 14.45 19.29
N CYS A 547 -4.99 14.47 18.65
CA CYS A 547 -4.40 15.63 17.97
C CYS A 547 -3.62 15.23 16.70
N GLY A 548 -3.30 16.21 15.85
CA GLY A 548 -2.51 15.99 14.63
C GLY A 548 -0.99 15.94 14.83
N GLY A 549 -0.49 16.26 16.05
CA GLY A 549 0.92 16.57 16.29
C GLY A 549 1.67 15.66 17.27
N SER A 550 1.05 14.72 17.96
CA SER A 550 1.74 13.88 18.97
C SER A 550 1.00 12.56 19.14
N LEU A 551 1.70 11.47 19.47
CA LEU A 551 1.00 10.24 19.87
C LEU A 551 0.51 10.39 21.31
N LYS A 552 -0.76 10.76 21.47
CA LYS A 552 -1.39 10.95 22.79
C LYS A 552 -2.90 10.72 22.78
N GLY A 553 -3.50 10.66 23.97
CA GLY A 553 -4.95 10.64 24.18
C GLY A 553 -5.34 11.35 25.49
N PRO A 554 -6.64 11.46 25.78
CA PRO A 554 -7.14 12.18 26.96
C PRO A 554 -6.83 11.52 28.31
N TRP A 555 -6.21 10.32 28.32
CA TRP A 555 -5.84 9.59 29.52
C TRP A 555 -4.41 9.89 29.95
N LEU A 556 -4.13 9.74 31.24
CA LEU A 556 -2.76 9.80 31.77
C LEU A 556 -1.99 8.53 31.35
N THR A 557 -0.74 8.70 30.93
CA THR A 557 0.11 7.59 30.48
C THR A 557 0.91 6.94 31.62
N GLY A 558 1.20 7.68 32.71
CA GLY A 558 1.98 7.15 33.83
C GLY A 558 3.38 6.72 33.39
N GLU A 559 3.79 5.50 33.70
CA GLU A 559 5.10 4.94 33.30
C GLU A 559 5.26 4.78 31.78
N ASP A 560 4.16 4.71 31.02
CA ASP A 560 4.18 4.69 29.55
C ASP A 560 4.40 6.10 28.95
N GLY A 561 4.58 7.13 29.79
CA GLY A 561 4.90 8.49 29.39
C GLY A 561 6.38 8.68 29.00
N PRO A 562 6.69 9.70 28.17
CA PRO A 562 8.02 9.91 27.63
C PRO A 562 9.00 10.35 28.73
N LYS A 563 10.21 9.78 28.72
CA LYS A 563 11.20 9.97 29.78
C LYS A 563 12.40 10.79 29.31
N ARG A 564 13.05 11.46 30.26
CA ARG A 564 14.30 12.20 30.04
C ARG A 564 15.42 11.70 30.93
N LEU A 565 16.63 11.64 30.38
CA LEU A 565 17.87 11.39 31.13
C LEU A 565 18.28 12.65 31.90
N VAL A 566 18.52 12.52 33.20
CA VAL A 566 18.94 13.60 34.11
C VAL A 566 20.21 13.23 34.87
N CYS A 567 20.99 14.24 35.27
CA CYS A 567 22.20 14.08 36.07
C CYS A 567 22.27 15.10 37.20
N GLY A 568 22.46 14.62 38.42
CA GLY A 568 22.80 15.41 39.61
C GLY A 568 24.31 15.55 39.75
N VAL A 569 24.82 16.79 39.70
CA VAL A 569 26.24 17.12 39.83
C VAL A 569 26.50 17.57 41.26
N ASN A 570 27.28 16.78 42.03
CA ASN A 570 27.50 17.00 43.45
C ASN A 570 26.18 17.24 44.23
N ALA A 571 25.09 16.62 43.77
CA ALA A 571 23.75 16.80 44.32
C ALA A 571 23.31 15.51 45.01
N ALA A 572 22.81 15.62 46.24
CA ALA A 572 22.34 14.49 47.03
C ALA A 572 20.85 14.20 46.80
N ASP A 573 20.00 15.23 46.92
CA ASP A 573 18.54 15.08 46.89
C ASP A 573 17.98 15.22 45.47
N VAL A 574 17.09 14.30 45.10
CA VAL A 574 16.35 14.34 43.82
C VAL A 574 15.29 15.46 43.90
N PRO A 575 15.13 16.31 42.88
CA PRO A 575 14.13 17.37 42.88
C PRO A 575 12.70 16.81 43.02
N ALA A 576 11.85 17.48 43.79
CA ALA A 576 10.47 17.03 44.03
C ALA A 576 9.59 17.02 42.76
N ASP A 577 9.96 17.79 41.75
CA ASP A 577 9.28 17.87 40.45
C ASP A 577 9.70 16.76 39.47
N TYR A 578 10.62 15.86 39.85
CA TYR A 578 11.02 14.72 39.03
C TYR A 578 10.08 13.55 39.28
N SER A 579 8.91 13.58 38.63
CA SER A 579 7.92 12.50 38.69
C SER A 579 8.46 11.19 38.10
N SER A 580 8.14 10.07 38.76
CA SER A 580 8.64 8.72 38.42
C SER A 580 10.16 8.68 38.22
N TYR A 581 10.93 9.23 39.17
CA TYR A 581 12.39 9.17 39.11
C TYR A 581 12.91 7.75 39.38
N HIS A 582 13.85 7.30 38.54
CA HIS A 582 14.58 6.05 38.71
C HIS A 582 16.09 6.28 38.61
N ASP A 583 16.85 5.71 39.54
CA ASP A 583 18.31 5.73 39.48
C ASP A 583 18.85 4.78 38.40
N ILE A 584 19.88 5.22 37.68
CA ILE A 584 20.65 4.42 36.73
C ILE A 584 21.99 4.03 37.36
N CYS A 585 22.81 5.02 37.72
CA CYS A 585 24.12 4.81 38.34
C CYS A 585 24.68 6.10 38.97
N THR A 586 25.71 5.95 39.81
CA THR A 586 26.54 7.06 40.28
C THR A 586 27.98 6.85 39.84
N GLN A 587 28.61 7.89 39.31
CA GLN A 587 29.99 7.88 38.82
C GLN A 587 30.80 9.01 39.44
N GLU A 588 32.12 8.80 39.53
CA GLU A 588 33.07 9.82 39.96
C GLU A 588 33.98 10.19 38.79
N VAL A 589 34.11 11.49 38.52
CA VAL A 589 35.06 12.03 37.54
C VAL A 589 36.00 13.01 38.23
N PHE A 590 37.19 13.21 37.64
CA PHE A 590 38.20 14.14 38.14
C PHE A 590 38.37 15.27 37.14
N VAL A 591 38.45 16.51 37.62
CA VAL A 591 38.62 17.70 36.78
C VAL A 591 39.75 18.57 37.31
N ALA A 592 40.29 19.47 36.47
CA ALA A 592 41.38 20.36 36.87
C ALA A 592 41.03 21.21 38.10
N ALA A 593 42.05 21.59 38.89
CA ALA A 593 41.87 22.32 40.14
C ALA A 593 41.18 23.69 39.95
N ASP A 594 41.34 24.31 38.79
CA ASP A 594 40.77 25.60 38.39
C ASP A 594 39.45 25.47 37.63
N ALA A 595 38.98 24.24 37.31
CA ALA A 595 37.74 24.04 36.59
C ALA A 595 36.52 24.57 37.38
N GLU A 596 35.67 25.34 36.68
CA GLU A 596 34.38 25.80 37.19
C GLU A 596 33.33 24.70 37.04
N ILE A 597 32.73 24.28 38.15
CA ILE A 597 31.71 23.23 38.18
C ILE A 597 30.41 23.83 38.71
N LYS A 598 29.35 23.78 37.90
CA LYS A 598 28.01 24.13 38.34
C LYS A 598 27.32 22.91 38.95
N SER A 599 27.21 22.88 40.27
CA SER A 599 26.48 21.83 41.01
C SER A 599 24.96 21.94 40.79
N GLY A 600 24.25 20.83 40.97
CA GLY A 600 22.79 20.74 40.84
C GLY A 600 22.34 19.75 39.75
N TRP A 601 21.03 19.63 39.58
CA TRP A 601 20.42 18.75 38.58
C TRP A 601 20.29 19.40 37.21
N ARG A 602 20.50 18.61 36.15
CA ARG A 602 20.40 19.03 34.75
C ARG A 602 19.94 17.89 33.83
N ASN A 603 19.42 18.25 32.66
CA ASN A 603 19.21 17.29 31.57
C ASN A 603 20.58 16.81 31.04
N ALA A 604 20.71 15.50 30.79
CA ALA A 604 21.91 14.91 30.18
C ALA A 604 21.62 14.29 28.79
N GLY A 605 20.36 14.09 28.39
CA GLY A 605 20.00 13.45 27.10
C GLY A 605 19.75 14.39 25.91
N GLY A 606 19.94 15.69 26.08
CA GLY A 606 19.56 16.74 25.12
C GLY A 606 18.20 17.37 25.40
N VAL A 607 17.59 17.96 24.36
CA VAL A 607 16.28 18.63 24.46
C VAL A 607 15.11 17.66 24.48
N THR A 608 14.01 18.09 25.10
CA THR A 608 12.81 17.26 25.34
C THR A 608 11.57 17.74 24.58
N ALA A 609 11.66 18.90 23.91
CA ALA A 609 10.58 19.45 23.10
C ALA A 609 11.08 20.05 21.77
N ARG A 610 10.20 20.06 20.76
CA ARG A 610 10.52 20.45 19.37
C ARG A 610 11.07 21.86 19.15
N TRP A 611 10.76 22.82 20.04
CA TRP A 611 11.17 24.23 19.90
C TRP A 611 12.31 24.60 20.84
N GLU A 612 12.76 23.65 21.65
CA GLU A 612 13.93 23.84 22.48
C GLU A 612 15.17 23.81 21.59
N ARG A 613 16.03 24.81 21.75
CA ARG A 613 17.39 24.76 21.19
C ARG A 613 18.26 23.97 22.17
N ASP A 614 19.21 23.20 21.64
CA ASP A 614 20.19 22.53 22.48
C ASP A 614 20.88 23.57 23.37
N ALA A 615 20.57 23.55 24.67
CA ALA A 615 21.33 24.30 25.64
C ALA A 615 22.72 23.65 25.70
N GLN A 616 23.74 24.37 25.25
CA GLN A 616 25.11 23.89 25.40
C GLN A 616 25.41 23.79 26.89
N LEU A 617 25.48 22.55 27.39
CA LEU A 617 26.07 22.30 28.70
C LEU A 617 27.52 22.78 28.62
N ALA A 618 27.94 23.60 29.58
CA ALA A 618 29.35 23.97 29.69
C ALA A 618 30.18 22.69 29.77
N GLU A 619 31.11 22.54 28.83
CA GLU A 619 31.97 21.37 28.78
C GLU A 619 33.05 21.50 29.84
N VAL A 620 33.18 20.47 30.67
CA VAL A 620 34.24 20.37 31.67
C VAL A 620 35.14 19.20 31.29
N THR A 621 36.42 19.49 31.07
CA THR A 621 37.39 18.46 30.70
C THR A 621 37.70 17.56 31.90
N VAL A 622 37.51 16.26 31.71
CA VAL A 622 37.90 15.23 32.68
C VAL A 622 39.38 14.93 32.54
N VAL A 623 40.08 14.86 33.66
CA VAL A 623 41.51 14.56 33.76
C VAL A 623 41.76 13.24 34.50
N PRO A 624 42.91 12.58 34.31
CA PRO A 624 43.28 11.40 35.09
C PRO A 624 43.24 11.66 36.61
N ARG A 625 42.86 10.65 37.39
CA ARG A 625 42.72 10.75 38.86
C ARG A 625 44.01 11.17 39.57
N ASP A 626 45.15 10.80 39.01
CA ASP A 626 46.51 11.10 39.50
C ASP A 626 47.00 12.50 39.09
N THR A 627 46.21 13.28 38.36
CA THR A 627 46.52 14.68 38.05
C THR A 627 46.66 15.48 39.35
N PRO A 628 47.77 16.21 39.56
CA PRO A 628 47.98 16.98 40.78
C PRO A 628 46.84 17.96 41.07
N ASN A 629 46.33 17.95 42.30
CA ASN A 629 45.25 18.82 42.78
C ASN A 629 43.89 18.66 42.05
N ALA A 630 43.66 17.56 41.34
CA ALA A 630 42.38 17.33 40.67
C ALA A 630 41.20 17.31 41.67
N LYS A 631 40.09 17.96 41.27
CA LYS A 631 38.84 17.98 42.02
C LYS A 631 38.00 16.77 41.65
N LYS A 632 37.49 16.05 42.65
CA LYS A 632 36.52 14.98 42.47
C LYS A 632 35.11 15.55 42.28
N VAL A 633 34.38 15.06 41.29
CA VAL A 633 32.98 15.42 41.02
C VAL A 633 32.14 14.14 41.01
N THR A 634 31.05 14.12 41.79
CA THR A 634 30.10 13.01 41.82
C THR A 634 28.94 13.29 40.87
N LEU A 635 28.65 12.34 39.99
CA LEU A 635 27.58 12.40 38.99
C LEU A 635 26.57 11.31 39.26
N ARG A 636 25.35 11.67 39.66
CA ARG A 636 24.24 10.74 39.86
C ARG A 636 23.31 10.78 38.65
N PHE A 637 23.24 9.69 37.89
CA PHE A 637 22.39 9.56 36.72
C PHE A 637 21.09 8.84 37.06
N GLY A 638 20.00 9.35 36.52
CA GLY A 638 18.68 8.74 36.58
C GLY A 638 17.81 9.21 35.42
N TYR A 639 16.57 8.74 35.37
CA TYR A 639 15.57 9.24 34.44
C TYR A 639 14.26 9.54 35.16
N CYS A 640 13.48 10.46 34.60
CA CYS A 640 12.15 10.83 35.08
C CYS A 640 11.24 11.18 33.89
N LEU A 641 9.93 11.33 34.13
CA LEU A 641 9.00 11.76 33.10
C LEU A 641 9.30 13.20 32.63
N ILE A 642 9.02 13.47 31.37
CA ILE A 642 9.07 14.84 30.84
C ILE A 642 7.89 15.63 31.43
N PRO A 643 8.12 16.80 32.06
CA PRO A 643 7.06 17.58 32.67
C PRO A 643 6.09 18.16 31.62
N ASN A 644 4.79 18.25 31.95
CA ASN A 644 3.71 18.73 31.07
C ASN A 644 3.48 17.85 29.83
N ARG A 645 3.82 16.56 29.91
CA ARG A 645 3.68 15.55 28.85
C ARG A 645 2.99 14.29 29.36
N GLU A 646 2.14 14.43 30.38
CA GLU A 646 1.48 13.34 31.12
C GLU A 646 0.49 12.52 30.26
N HIS A 647 0.19 13.01 29.06
CA HIS A 647 -0.71 12.39 28.09
C HIS A 647 0.03 11.83 26.86
N ASP A 648 1.28 12.25 26.65
CA ASP A 648 2.11 11.80 25.53
C ASP A 648 2.60 10.37 25.82
N VAL A 649 2.78 9.57 24.78
CA VAL A 649 3.31 8.21 24.83
C VAL A 649 4.83 8.24 24.63
N ASP A 650 5.54 7.38 25.35
CA ASP A 650 6.96 7.13 25.10
C ASP A 650 7.18 6.38 23.77
N VAL A 651 7.53 7.12 22.73
CA VAL A 651 7.69 6.59 21.37
C VAL A 651 9.01 5.86 21.11
N ILE A 652 9.90 5.80 22.10
CA ILE A 652 11.05 4.90 22.05
C ILE A 652 10.86 3.68 22.96
N ASP A 653 9.63 3.44 23.44
CA ASP A 653 9.22 2.21 24.12
C ASP A 653 8.13 1.50 23.28
N PRO A 654 8.46 0.37 22.63
CA PRO A 654 7.51 -0.32 21.76
C PRO A 654 6.32 -0.90 22.53
N VAL A 655 6.46 -1.18 23.83
CA VAL A 655 5.36 -1.70 24.66
C VAL A 655 4.37 -0.59 24.99
N ALA A 656 4.85 0.62 25.28
CA ALA A 656 4.00 1.80 25.49
C ALA A 656 3.21 2.14 24.21
N VAL A 657 3.88 2.11 23.05
CA VAL A 657 3.25 2.31 21.73
C VAL A 657 2.17 1.25 21.46
N GLU A 658 2.46 -0.03 21.70
CA GLU A 658 1.50 -1.12 21.50
C GLU A 658 0.27 -0.99 22.40
N ARG A 659 0.45 -0.63 23.68
CA ARG A 659 -0.67 -0.41 24.60
C ARG A 659 -1.57 0.75 24.14
N HIS A 660 -0.99 1.86 23.71
CA HIS A 660 -1.74 2.99 23.17
C HIS A 660 -2.51 2.61 21.90
N PHE A 661 -1.83 1.92 20.97
CA PHE A 661 -2.44 1.40 19.74
C PHE A 661 -3.65 0.52 20.07
N ASN A 662 -3.47 -0.48 20.94
CA ASN A 662 -4.53 -1.44 21.30
C ASN A 662 -5.68 -0.76 22.05
N ARG A 663 -5.39 0.24 22.89
CA ARG A 663 -6.42 0.99 23.63
C ARG A 663 -7.42 1.68 22.70
N ILE A 664 -6.96 2.21 21.57
CA ILE A 664 -7.82 2.86 20.57
C ILE A 664 -8.41 1.82 19.62
N THR A 665 -7.58 0.91 19.10
CA THR A 665 -7.95 0.09 17.95
C THR A 665 -8.68 -1.19 18.31
N ALA A 666 -8.45 -1.80 19.49
CA ALA A 666 -9.13 -3.04 19.85
C ALA A 666 -10.68 -2.89 19.91
N PRO A 667 -11.24 -1.83 20.54
CA PRO A 667 -12.68 -1.58 20.48
C PRO A 667 -13.19 -1.32 19.05
N LEU A 668 -12.41 -0.58 18.24
CA LEU A 668 -12.77 -0.31 16.85
C LEU A 668 -12.76 -1.59 16.00
N PHE A 669 -11.78 -2.47 16.17
CA PHE A 669 -11.73 -3.75 15.48
C PHE A 669 -12.96 -4.61 15.80
N ALA A 670 -13.40 -4.63 17.06
CA ALA A 670 -14.61 -5.32 17.46
C ALA A 670 -15.88 -4.69 16.84
N GLU A 671 -15.97 -3.37 16.78
CA GLU A 671 -17.12 -2.64 16.20
C GLU A 671 -17.19 -2.74 14.66
N ILE A 672 -16.04 -2.75 13.99
CA ILE A 672 -15.93 -2.68 12.53
C ILE A 672 -15.93 -4.09 11.88
N GLY A 673 -15.32 -5.08 12.54
CA GLY A 673 -15.27 -6.47 12.05
C GLY A 673 -14.56 -6.62 10.71
N ASP A 674 -15.17 -7.36 9.78
CA ASP A 674 -14.58 -7.78 8.49
C ASP A 674 -14.25 -6.63 7.51
N LEU A 675 -14.63 -5.39 7.83
CA LEU A 675 -14.29 -4.20 7.05
C LEU A 675 -12.89 -3.66 7.37
N VAL A 676 -12.25 -4.13 8.45
CA VAL A 676 -10.83 -3.87 8.74
C VAL A 676 -9.98 -4.52 7.66
N GLY A 677 -9.05 -3.76 7.06
CA GLY A 677 -8.22 -4.20 5.94
C GLY A 677 -8.93 -4.22 4.58
N LYS A 678 -10.25 -3.94 4.53
CA LYS A 678 -11.04 -3.84 3.28
C LYS A 678 -11.48 -2.40 2.99
N THR A 679 -12.18 -1.79 3.95
CA THR A 679 -12.69 -0.42 3.84
C THR A 679 -11.88 0.52 4.73
N TRP A 680 -11.65 0.14 5.98
CA TRP A 680 -10.58 0.76 6.76
C TRP A 680 -9.27 0.19 6.23
N THR A 681 -8.50 0.98 5.49
CA THR A 681 -7.33 0.49 4.74
C THR A 681 -6.00 0.92 5.35
N HIS A 682 -5.97 2.06 6.05
CA HIS A 682 -4.75 2.59 6.66
C HIS A 682 -4.99 3.13 8.07
N VAL A 683 -3.93 3.14 8.88
CA VAL A 683 -3.80 4.01 10.04
C VAL A 683 -2.84 5.14 9.69
N TYR A 684 -3.16 6.33 10.16
CA TYR A 684 -2.29 7.49 10.08
C TYR A 684 -1.62 7.73 11.42
N SER A 685 -0.35 8.10 11.36
CA SER A 685 0.41 8.61 12.49
C SER A 685 0.78 10.07 12.23
N VAL A 686 0.76 10.86 13.31
CA VAL A 686 0.88 12.32 13.37
C VAL A 686 2.07 12.91 12.60
N SER A 687 1.93 14.18 12.22
CA SER A 687 3.05 15.07 11.89
C SER A 687 3.78 15.40 13.19
N TRP A 688 4.96 14.80 13.45
CA TRP A 688 5.45 14.79 14.83
C TRP A 688 5.91 16.16 15.34
N GLU A 689 5.18 16.65 16.35
CA GLU A 689 5.36 17.90 17.10
C GLU A 689 5.46 17.68 18.64
N GLY A 690 5.46 16.41 19.06
CA GLY A 690 5.30 15.97 20.45
C GLY A 690 6.57 16.02 21.30
N ALA A 691 6.51 15.31 22.43
CA ALA A 691 7.67 15.11 23.30
C ALA A 691 8.84 14.45 22.55
N ILE A 692 10.05 14.65 23.05
CA ILE A 692 11.26 14.01 22.53
C ILE A 692 11.86 13.21 23.69
N PRO A 693 11.51 11.93 23.84
CA PRO A 693 12.09 11.11 24.89
C PRO A 693 13.59 10.98 24.67
N THR A 694 14.37 11.13 25.74
CA THR A 694 15.83 10.96 25.70
C THR A 694 16.28 9.71 26.44
N TRP A 695 15.34 8.97 27.03
CA TRP A 695 15.63 7.73 27.72
C TRP A 695 14.41 6.83 27.71
N THR A 696 14.65 5.53 27.87
CA THR A 696 13.66 4.53 28.27
C THR A 696 14.39 3.42 29.04
N ALA A 697 13.66 2.56 29.75
CA ALA A 697 14.27 1.51 30.57
C ALA A 697 15.15 0.55 29.75
N THR A 698 14.81 0.31 28.48
CA THR A 698 15.53 -0.59 27.57
C THR A 698 16.69 0.08 26.81
N PHE A 699 16.95 1.38 27.06
CA PHE A 699 17.88 2.16 26.23
C PHE A 699 19.32 1.63 26.29
N GLU A 700 19.84 1.26 27.47
CA GLU A 700 21.22 0.73 27.58
C GLU A 700 21.39 -0.59 26.80
N ASP A 701 20.39 -1.47 26.84
CA ASP A 701 20.40 -2.75 26.11
C ASP A 701 20.36 -2.54 24.60
N GLN A 702 19.47 -1.65 24.13
CA GLN A 702 19.39 -1.28 22.72
C GLN A 702 20.67 -0.59 22.24
N PHE A 703 21.25 0.28 23.08
CA PHE A 703 22.51 0.93 22.77
C PHE A 703 23.62 -0.10 22.58
N LYS A 704 23.79 -1.03 23.51
CA LYS A 704 24.80 -2.08 23.42
C LYS A 704 24.62 -2.93 22.17
N ALA A 705 23.38 -3.30 21.84
CA ALA A 705 23.08 -4.11 20.66
C ALA A 705 23.43 -3.40 19.34
N LEU A 706 23.21 -2.09 19.24
CA LEU A 706 23.38 -1.32 18.01
C LEU A 706 24.74 -0.62 17.87
N ALA A 707 25.41 -0.31 18.99
CA ALA A 707 26.74 0.29 19.02
C ALA A 707 27.86 -0.73 19.16
N GLY A 708 27.58 -1.90 19.75
CA GLY A 708 28.57 -2.94 20.05
C GLY A 708 29.37 -2.70 21.34
N TYR A 709 29.01 -1.71 22.16
CA TYR A 709 29.66 -1.41 23.45
C TYR A 709 28.70 -0.81 24.48
N GLU A 710 29.07 -0.85 25.76
CA GLU A 710 28.26 -0.35 26.87
C GLU A 710 28.17 1.19 26.90
N LEU A 711 26.97 1.75 27.06
CA LEU A 711 26.78 3.20 27.20
C LEU A 711 27.26 3.73 28.56
N ARG A 712 27.08 2.93 29.63
CA ARG A 712 27.23 3.38 31.01
C ARG A 712 28.54 4.11 31.30
N PRO A 713 29.73 3.65 30.86
CA PRO A 713 30.99 4.36 31.09
C PRO A 713 31.08 5.76 30.48
N TYR A 714 30.22 6.07 29.50
CA TYR A 714 30.23 7.32 28.75
C TYR A 714 29.10 8.30 29.13
N LEU A 715 28.22 7.94 30.07
CA LEU A 715 27.19 8.84 30.58
C LEU A 715 27.71 10.22 31.04
N PRO A 716 28.92 10.36 31.64
CA PRO A 716 29.49 11.67 31.95
C PRO A 716 29.57 12.63 30.76
N GLU A 717 29.86 12.12 29.54
CA GLU A 717 29.93 12.94 28.33
C GLU A 717 28.58 13.58 28.00
N LEU A 718 27.48 12.83 28.19
CA LEU A 718 26.11 13.29 27.98
C LEU A 718 25.75 14.41 28.98
N ALA A 719 26.31 14.39 30.19
CA ALA A 719 26.16 15.45 31.18
C ALA A 719 27.16 16.63 31.01
N GLY A 720 27.98 16.65 29.96
CA GLY A 720 28.95 17.72 29.68
C GLY A 720 30.34 17.54 30.30
N PHE A 721 30.67 16.36 30.83
CA PHE A 721 32.03 16.02 31.28
C PHE A 721 32.75 15.22 30.20
N VAL A 722 33.63 15.90 29.47
CA VAL A 722 34.21 15.37 28.23
C VAL A 722 35.69 14.98 28.43
N PRO A 723 36.16 13.88 27.82
CA PRO A 723 37.58 13.58 27.73
C PRO A 723 38.38 14.69 27.00
N ALA A 724 39.67 14.81 27.31
CA ALA A 724 40.55 15.80 26.67
C ALA A 724 40.74 15.59 25.15
N ASP A 725 40.50 14.37 24.65
CA ASP A 725 40.56 14.02 23.23
C ASP A 725 39.19 14.11 22.51
N GLY A 726 38.16 14.62 23.18
CA GLY A 726 36.84 14.90 22.61
C GLY A 726 35.75 13.90 23.00
N ARG A 727 34.55 14.09 22.44
CA ARG A 727 33.38 13.25 22.69
C ARG A 727 33.45 11.96 21.87
N ARG A 728 33.20 10.83 22.53
CA ARG A 728 33.25 9.50 21.93
C ARG A 728 31.87 8.90 21.69
N VAL A 729 30.86 9.25 22.50
CA VAL A 729 29.56 8.52 22.49
C VAL A 729 28.38 9.31 21.90
N LEU A 730 28.46 10.63 21.85
CA LEU A 730 27.28 11.48 21.63
C LEU A 730 26.56 11.21 20.29
N GLN A 731 27.33 10.98 19.22
CA GLN A 731 26.78 10.70 17.89
C GLN A 731 26.05 9.35 17.85
N ASP A 732 26.65 8.30 18.43
CA ASP A 732 26.00 6.98 18.50
C ASP A 732 24.74 7.02 19.37
N TYR A 733 24.77 7.72 20.50
CA TYR A 733 23.61 7.91 21.36
C TYR A 733 22.43 8.55 20.61
N ARG A 734 22.70 9.63 19.86
CA ARG A 734 21.66 10.32 19.06
C ARG A 734 21.15 9.44 17.93
N ARG A 735 22.05 8.80 17.18
CA ARG A 735 21.71 7.87 16.08
C ARG A 735 20.83 6.73 16.57
N ILE A 736 21.22 6.06 17.66
CA ILE A 736 20.48 4.92 18.21
C ILE A 736 19.11 5.32 18.71
N ARG A 737 18.99 6.44 19.43
CA ARG A 737 17.68 6.97 19.81
C ARG A 737 16.77 7.21 18.60
N ASN A 738 17.33 7.71 17.49
CA ASN A 738 16.54 7.93 16.27
C ASN A 738 16.12 6.63 15.60
N LEU A 739 16.97 5.60 15.64
CA LEU A 739 16.61 4.25 15.19
C LEU A 739 15.49 3.67 16.06
N MET A 740 15.59 3.81 17.39
CA MET A 740 14.51 3.44 18.32
C MET A 740 13.21 4.18 17.97
N PHE A 741 13.26 5.49 17.75
CA PHE A 741 12.07 6.24 17.35
C PHE A 741 11.47 5.69 16.03
N LYS A 742 12.29 5.41 15.03
CA LYS A 742 11.83 4.83 13.75
C LYS A 742 11.21 3.45 13.97
N ASP A 743 11.92 2.56 14.63
CA ASP A 743 11.60 1.13 14.67
C ASP A 743 10.62 0.79 15.80
N ASP A 744 10.80 1.35 16.99
CA ASP A 744 9.94 1.09 18.15
C ASP A 744 8.61 1.83 18.08
N PHE A 745 8.54 3.00 17.42
CA PHE A 745 7.26 3.66 17.16
C PHE A 745 6.70 3.29 15.78
N TYR A 746 7.25 3.80 14.69
CA TYR A 746 6.65 3.57 13.37
C TYR A 746 6.72 2.09 12.96
N GLY A 747 7.80 1.38 13.29
CA GLY A 747 7.92 -0.07 13.04
C GLY A 747 6.90 -0.88 13.86
N THR A 748 6.68 -0.55 15.13
CA THR A 748 5.63 -1.19 15.96
C THR A 748 4.23 -0.93 15.42
N VAL A 749 3.89 0.33 15.12
CA VAL A 749 2.56 0.66 14.55
C VAL A 749 2.35 -0.05 13.22
N ARG A 750 3.38 -0.09 12.35
CA ARG A 750 3.34 -0.83 11.08
C ARG A 750 3.06 -2.31 11.32
N ARG A 751 3.84 -2.96 12.20
CA ARG A 751 3.67 -4.39 12.53
C ARG A 751 2.25 -4.70 13.01
N LEU A 752 1.72 -3.88 13.92
CA LEU A 752 0.38 -4.07 14.49
C LEU A 752 -0.73 -3.81 13.46
N ALA A 753 -0.60 -2.78 12.63
CA ALA A 753 -1.54 -2.48 11.55
C ALA A 753 -1.55 -3.61 10.50
N HIS A 754 -0.37 -4.00 10.04
CA HIS A 754 -0.16 -5.05 9.03
C HIS A 754 -0.75 -6.39 9.48
N ALA A 755 -0.64 -6.73 10.77
CA ALA A 755 -1.23 -7.96 11.34
C ALA A 755 -2.77 -8.02 11.19
N ARG A 756 -3.43 -6.90 10.86
CA ARG A 756 -4.87 -6.80 10.61
C ARG A 756 -5.20 -6.42 9.16
N GLY A 757 -4.24 -6.48 8.25
CA GLY A 757 -4.41 -6.08 6.84
C GLY A 757 -4.53 -4.57 6.63
N LEU A 758 -4.20 -3.76 7.64
CA LEU A 758 -4.10 -2.31 7.53
C LEU A 758 -2.68 -1.90 7.13
N LYS A 759 -2.56 -0.72 6.54
CA LYS A 759 -1.28 -0.08 6.19
C LYS A 759 -0.99 1.12 7.09
N LEU A 760 0.25 1.57 7.14
CA LEU A 760 0.68 2.76 7.87
C LEU A 760 1.08 3.88 6.90
N TYR A 761 0.70 5.11 7.24
CA TYR A 761 1.39 6.29 6.74
C TYR A 761 1.49 7.43 7.75
N SER A 762 2.45 8.33 7.53
CA SER A 762 2.66 9.52 8.34
C SER A 762 3.33 10.61 7.51
N GLU A 763 3.18 11.86 7.94
CA GLU A 763 3.92 12.99 7.38
C GLU A 763 5.40 12.96 7.74
N SER A 764 6.19 13.62 6.88
CA SER A 764 7.60 14.00 7.08
C SER A 764 8.59 12.88 7.41
N GLY A 765 8.12 11.63 7.47
CA GLY A 765 8.86 10.50 8.04
C GLY A 765 9.36 10.87 9.43
N GLY A 766 8.46 11.11 10.38
CA GLY A 766 8.85 11.56 11.71
C GLY A 766 8.70 13.06 11.94
N PRO A 767 9.53 13.65 12.81
CA PRO A 767 9.43 15.05 13.20
C PRO A 767 9.65 15.98 12.02
N TRP A 768 8.75 16.95 11.92
CA TRP A 768 8.80 18.02 10.92
C TRP A 768 10.02 18.93 11.17
N ASN A 769 10.22 19.37 12.42
CA ASN A 769 11.38 20.20 12.77
C ASN A 769 12.64 19.33 12.96
N ARG A 770 13.64 19.54 12.10
CA ARG A 770 14.93 18.85 12.12
C ARG A 770 16.07 19.67 12.75
N ASP A 771 15.81 20.89 13.23
CA ASP A 771 16.82 21.73 13.90
C ASP A 771 17.37 21.14 15.21
N PRO A 772 16.54 20.56 16.10
CA PRO A 772 17.02 19.95 17.34
C PRO A 772 18.06 18.88 17.06
N SER A 773 19.17 18.84 17.82
CA SER A 773 20.27 17.89 17.57
C SER A 773 19.83 16.43 17.49
N VAL A 774 18.74 16.09 18.18
CA VAL A 774 18.10 14.79 18.10
C VAL A 774 17.70 14.41 16.68
N PHE A 775 16.91 15.23 15.99
CA PHE A 775 16.37 14.90 14.68
C PHE A 775 17.26 15.39 13.54
N ARG A 776 18.18 16.29 13.87
CA ARG A 776 19.25 16.76 12.99
C ARG A 776 20.10 15.65 12.41
N GLU A 777 20.18 14.51 13.11
CA GLU A 777 20.97 13.32 12.75
C GLU A 777 20.07 12.14 12.32
N ALA A 778 18.74 12.35 12.23
CA ALA A 778 17.78 11.32 11.84
C ALA A 778 17.66 11.24 10.31
N ASP A 779 17.81 10.03 9.75
CA ASP A 779 17.61 9.79 8.33
C ASP A 779 16.12 9.94 7.95
N GLN A 780 15.78 11.06 7.32
CA GLN A 780 14.41 11.34 6.88
C GLN A 780 13.87 10.30 5.88
N LEU A 781 14.71 9.80 4.97
CA LEU A 781 14.27 8.86 3.94
C LEU A 781 13.97 7.50 4.55
N ALA A 782 14.74 7.05 5.54
CA ALA A 782 14.47 5.81 6.27
C ALA A 782 13.15 5.86 7.06
N PHE A 783 12.89 6.98 7.74
CA PHE A 783 11.60 7.15 8.41
C PHE A 783 10.44 7.27 7.42
N LEU A 784 10.61 7.86 6.24
CA LEU A 784 9.57 7.84 5.21
C LEU A 784 9.38 6.42 4.66
N GLY A 785 10.47 5.67 4.47
CA GLY A 785 10.47 4.31 3.94
C GLY A 785 9.84 3.24 4.85
N VAL A 786 9.72 3.51 6.16
CA VAL A 786 8.98 2.61 7.06
C VAL A 786 7.47 2.65 6.79
N ASN A 787 6.95 3.72 6.18
CA ASN A 787 5.54 3.88 5.85
C ASN A 787 5.19 3.16 4.54
N ASP A 788 3.94 2.66 4.39
CA ASP A 788 3.46 2.06 3.14
C ASP A 788 3.08 3.11 2.08
N MET A 789 2.88 4.36 2.51
CA MET A 789 2.55 5.51 1.68
C MET A 789 3.22 6.76 2.29
N PRO A 790 4.50 7.04 2.00
CA PRO A 790 5.19 8.22 2.55
C PRO A 790 4.44 9.51 2.20
N GLN A 791 4.26 10.39 3.18
CA GLN A 791 3.51 11.64 3.01
C GLN A 791 4.40 12.88 3.15
N GLY A 792 4.38 13.74 2.13
CA GLY A 792 4.88 15.11 2.16
C GLY A 792 3.80 16.12 2.58
N GLU A 793 4.11 17.40 2.43
CA GLU A 793 3.21 18.52 2.75
C GLU A 793 3.58 19.74 1.90
N PHE A 794 2.58 20.51 1.45
CA PHE A 794 2.79 21.82 0.83
C PHE A 794 1.66 22.82 1.10
N TRP A 795 2.02 24.11 1.04
CA TRP A 795 1.15 25.24 1.36
C TRP A 795 1.07 26.22 0.16
N PRO A 796 -0.13 26.49 -0.40
CA PRO A 796 -0.28 27.26 -1.63
C PRO A 796 -0.19 28.79 -1.41
N VAL A 797 -0.48 29.29 -0.21
CA VAL A 797 -0.40 30.71 0.16
C VAL A 797 0.56 30.85 1.35
N ARG A 798 1.76 31.39 1.10
CA ARG A 798 2.93 31.24 1.98
C ARG A 798 3.05 32.34 3.05
N PRO A 799 3.29 31.97 4.32
CA PRO A 799 3.97 32.82 5.28
C PRO A 799 5.47 32.93 5.00
N ALA A 800 6.11 34.05 5.36
CA ALA A 800 7.54 34.30 5.09
C ALA A 800 8.54 33.30 5.70
N HIS A 801 8.12 32.44 6.63
CA HIS A 801 8.95 31.41 7.29
C HIS A 801 8.77 30.01 6.69
N HIS A 802 7.88 29.83 5.71
CA HIS A 802 7.66 28.58 4.96
C HIS A 802 8.19 28.67 3.51
N SER A 803 9.04 29.66 3.20
CA SER A 803 9.55 29.94 1.85
C SER A 803 10.32 28.78 1.22
N ASP A 804 10.89 27.89 2.03
CA ASP A 804 11.86 26.87 1.59
C ASP A 804 11.44 25.41 1.86
N PHE A 805 10.20 25.17 2.34
CA PHE A 805 9.83 23.92 3.03
C PHE A 805 8.69 23.10 2.39
N ASP A 806 8.66 22.92 1.07
CA ASP A 806 7.79 21.89 0.46
C ASP A 806 8.43 20.50 0.70
N HIS A 807 7.81 19.62 1.49
CA HIS A 807 8.39 18.32 1.89
C HIS A 807 8.02 17.16 0.94
N ASN A 808 7.73 17.48 -0.32
CA ASN A 808 7.18 16.53 -1.29
C ASN A 808 8.23 15.63 -1.94
N ARG A 809 9.37 16.22 -2.29
CA ARG A 809 10.45 15.49 -2.95
C ARG A 809 11.08 14.39 -2.07
N PRO A 810 11.34 14.58 -0.77
CA PRO A 810 11.78 13.46 0.07
C PRO A 810 10.76 12.32 0.12
N ALA A 811 9.45 12.60 0.18
CA ALA A 811 8.42 11.56 0.13
C ALA A 811 8.42 10.80 -1.22
N ALA A 812 8.57 11.51 -2.34
CA ALA A 812 8.71 10.90 -3.65
C ALA A 812 9.99 10.05 -3.78
N ASN A 813 11.14 10.57 -3.31
CA ASN A 813 12.41 9.85 -3.27
C ASN A 813 12.29 8.57 -2.46
N ALA A 814 11.75 8.65 -1.24
CA ALA A 814 11.50 7.49 -0.40
C ALA A 814 10.60 6.47 -1.12
N ALA A 815 9.53 6.91 -1.79
CA ALA A 815 8.69 6.00 -2.56
C ALA A 815 9.47 5.29 -3.68
N HIS A 816 10.34 5.99 -4.41
CA HIS A 816 11.15 5.40 -5.46
C HIS A 816 12.15 4.38 -4.90
N ILE A 817 13.00 4.80 -3.95
CA ILE A 817 14.11 3.99 -3.44
C ILE A 817 13.64 2.83 -2.55
N TYR A 818 12.42 2.88 -1.98
CA TYR A 818 11.81 1.76 -1.26
C TYR A 818 10.78 0.97 -2.08
N GLY A 819 10.52 1.35 -3.34
CA GLY A 819 9.62 0.62 -4.24
C GLY A 819 8.13 0.73 -3.89
N LEU A 820 7.72 1.85 -3.30
CA LEU A 820 6.36 2.12 -2.87
C LEU A 820 5.55 2.77 -4.00
N LYS A 821 4.28 2.34 -4.15
CA LYS A 821 3.43 2.80 -5.27
C LYS A 821 2.95 4.25 -5.10
N ARG A 822 2.59 4.65 -3.88
CA ARG A 822 2.01 5.96 -3.59
C ARG A 822 3.00 6.79 -2.80
N ALA A 823 3.32 7.98 -3.31
CA ALA A 823 3.88 9.08 -2.55
C ALA A 823 2.75 10.10 -2.34
N SER A 824 2.31 10.28 -1.10
CA SER A 824 1.21 11.17 -0.78
C SER A 824 1.66 12.56 -0.32
N THR A 825 0.74 13.51 -0.27
CA THR A 825 0.96 14.82 0.34
C THR A 825 -0.28 15.27 1.09
N GLU A 826 -0.08 15.87 2.27
CA GLU A 826 -1.06 16.82 2.80
C GLU A 826 -1.10 18.02 1.82
N ALA A 827 -2.27 18.27 1.24
CA ALA A 827 -2.42 19.19 0.12
C ALA A 827 -3.22 20.44 0.49
N PHE A 828 -2.72 21.59 0.04
CA PHE A 828 -3.41 22.89 0.09
C PHE A 828 -3.60 23.49 1.49
N THR A 829 -2.77 23.10 2.45
CA THR A 829 -2.84 23.66 3.80
C THR A 829 -2.51 25.13 3.78
N HIS A 830 -3.36 25.96 4.38
CA HIS A 830 -3.05 27.37 4.57
C HIS A 830 -3.69 27.90 5.84
N MET A 831 -2.97 28.80 6.49
CA MET A 831 -3.46 29.58 7.63
C MET A 831 -3.64 31.05 7.25
N SER A 832 -3.71 31.39 5.95
CA SER A 832 -4.06 32.74 5.50
C SER A 832 -5.60 32.94 5.49
N SER A 833 -6.11 34.05 4.95
CA SER A 833 -7.56 34.35 4.95
C SER A 833 -8.43 33.17 4.51
N HIS A 834 -9.18 32.59 5.45
CA HIS A 834 -10.04 31.41 5.20
C HIS A 834 -11.13 31.69 4.17
N TYR A 835 -11.45 30.72 3.32
CA TYR A 835 -12.44 30.87 2.23
C TYR A 835 -12.11 31.94 1.18
N SER A 836 -10.83 32.23 0.95
CA SER A 836 -10.38 33.19 -0.07
C SER A 836 -9.75 32.56 -1.31
N VAL A 837 -9.52 31.25 -1.30
CA VAL A 837 -8.87 30.49 -2.37
C VAL A 837 -9.88 29.66 -3.17
N TRP A 838 -9.61 29.46 -4.45
CA TRP A 838 -10.39 28.64 -5.39
C TRP A 838 -9.43 27.89 -6.34
N PRO A 839 -9.90 26.88 -7.11
CA PRO A 839 -9.04 25.97 -7.86
C PRO A 839 -7.96 26.61 -8.77
N GLU A 840 -8.24 27.72 -9.45
CA GLU A 840 -7.24 28.40 -10.29
C GLU A 840 -5.99 28.80 -9.48
N ARG A 841 -6.18 29.34 -8.27
CA ARG A 841 -5.09 29.74 -7.35
C ARG A 841 -4.33 28.55 -6.77
N LEU A 842 -4.96 27.36 -6.74
CA LEU A 842 -4.34 26.15 -6.20
C LEU A 842 -3.55 25.38 -7.25
N LYS A 843 -3.85 25.58 -8.54
CA LYS A 843 -3.32 24.74 -9.63
C LYS A 843 -1.79 24.75 -9.73
N ASP A 844 -1.16 25.92 -9.65
CA ASP A 844 0.31 26.03 -9.73
C ASP A 844 0.99 25.16 -8.66
N SER A 845 0.52 25.28 -7.43
CA SER A 845 1.05 24.52 -6.29
C SER A 845 0.84 23.00 -6.45
N ALA A 846 -0.29 22.58 -7.03
CA ALA A 846 -0.54 21.17 -7.31
C ALA A 846 0.41 20.61 -8.39
N ASP A 847 0.59 21.35 -9.48
CA ASP A 847 1.41 20.93 -10.62
C ASP A 847 2.89 20.84 -10.27
N ARG A 848 3.36 21.80 -9.49
CA ARG A 848 4.65 21.76 -8.82
C ARG A 848 4.86 20.48 -8.02
N THR A 849 3.89 20.13 -7.21
CA THR A 849 3.95 18.95 -6.33
C THR A 849 3.93 17.65 -7.14
N PHE A 850 3.15 17.60 -8.23
CA PHE A 850 3.22 16.48 -9.19
C PHE A 850 4.60 16.36 -9.85
N ALA A 851 5.20 17.49 -10.25
CA ALA A 851 6.56 17.50 -10.82
C ALA A 851 7.65 17.07 -9.81
N ASP A 852 7.42 17.26 -8.51
CA ASP A 852 8.30 16.74 -7.45
C ASP A 852 8.20 15.22 -7.24
N GLY A 853 7.24 14.55 -7.88
CA GLY A 853 7.05 13.09 -7.82
C GLY A 853 5.93 12.61 -6.92
N ILE A 854 5.18 13.52 -6.28
CA ILE A 854 3.96 13.14 -5.57
C ILE A 854 2.92 12.65 -6.56
N ASN A 855 2.21 11.60 -6.19
CA ASN A 855 1.19 10.99 -7.04
C ASN A 855 -0.10 10.63 -6.28
N HIS A 856 -0.28 11.13 -5.05
CA HIS A 856 -1.51 10.97 -4.27
C HIS A 856 -1.76 12.19 -3.36
N PHE A 857 -2.86 12.91 -3.55
CA PHE A 857 -3.18 14.10 -2.78
C PHE A 857 -4.18 13.75 -1.67
N VAL A 858 -3.92 14.24 -0.47
CA VAL A 858 -4.86 14.22 0.67
C VAL A 858 -5.22 15.68 0.98
N TRP A 859 -6.38 16.12 0.50
CA TRP A 859 -6.85 17.49 0.60
C TRP A 859 -7.03 17.93 2.06
N HIS A 860 -6.26 18.92 2.48
CA HIS A 860 -6.48 19.65 3.71
C HIS A 860 -7.34 20.89 3.37
N THR A 861 -8.59 20.98 3.80
CA THR A 861 -9.34 20.12 4.72
C THR A 861 -10.86 20.10 4.46
N PHE A 862 -11.53 19.02 4.86
CA PHE A 862 -12.98 18.83 4.91
C PHE A 862 -13.43 18.82 6.39
N SER A 863 -13.85 19.98 6.93
CA SER A 863 -14.37 20.04 8.30
C SER A 863 -15.84 19.58 8.35
N CYS A 864 -16.16 18.63 9.24
CA CYS A 864 -17.53 18.21 9.52
C CYS A 864 -18.28 19.36 10.19
N SER A 865 -19.46 19.72 9.66
CA SER A 865 -20.24 20.85 10.16
C SER A 865 -21.74 20.54 10.19
N PRO A 866 -22.26 20.09 11.34
CA PRO A 866 -23.70 19.89 11.55
C PRO A 866 -24.56 21.12 11.25
N LYS A 867 -25.83 20.90 10.92
CA LYS A 867 -26.76 21.93 10.43
C LYS A 867 -26.92 23.13 11.38
N GLU A 868 -26.83 22.91 12.69
CA GLU A 868 -26.97 23.95 13.70
C GLU A 868 -25.90 25.05 13.59
N PHE A 869 -24.73 24.73 13.03
CA PHE A 869 -23.63 25.67 12.82
C PHE A 869 -23.82 26.56 11.58
N GLY A 870 -24.83 26.31 10.75
CA GLY A 870 -25.13 27.13 9.57
C GLY A 870 -24.03 27.09 8.50
N LYS A 871 -23.87 28.19 7.76
CA LYS A 871 -22.89 28.33 6.66
C LYS A 871 -21.97 29.54 6.89
N PRO A 872 -20.66 29.42 6.66
CA PRO A 872 -19.98 28.23 6.15
C PRO A 872 -19.79 27.12 7.21
N GLY A 873 -20.05 27.39 8.49
CA GLY A 873 -20.15 26.39 9.55
C GLY A 873 -18.89 26.26 10.39
N ILE A 874 -18.57 25.04 10.85
CA ILE A 874 -17.36 24.76 11.65
C ILE A 874 -16.11 24.82 10.78
N GLU A 875 -15.09 25.56 11.24
CA GLU A 875 -13.74 25.56 10.67
C GLU A 875 -12.72 24.86 11.56
N TYR A 876 -11.85 24.06 10.94
CA TYR A 876 -10.52 23.83 11.49
C TYR A 876 -9.65 25.10 11.36
N PHE A 877 -8.67 25.29 12.23
CA PHE A 877 -7.88 26.53 12.25
C PHE A 877 -7.00 26.73 11.00
N ALA A 878 -6.78 25.68 10.21
CA ALA A 878 -6.10 25.74 8.93
C ALA A 878 -7.07 25.31 7.80
N GLY A 879 -7.08 26.04 6.69
CA GLY A 879 -7.74 25.66 5.43
C GLY A 879 -6.83 24.75 4.58
N THR A 880 -7.13 24.43 3.32
CA THR A 880 -8.21 24.95 2.46
C THR A 880 -9.54 24.25 2.69
N HIS A 881 -10.53 24.99 3.19
CA HIS A 881 -11.87 24.43 3.49
C HIS A 881 -12.60 23.98 2.23
N LEU A 882 -12.96 22.70 2.15
CA LEU A 882 -13.80 22.13 1.11
C LEU A 882 -14.80 21.14 1.72
N ASN A 883 -16.00 21.61 2.02
CA ASN A 883 -17.14 20.83 2.50
C ASN A 883 -18.43 21.34 1.81
N PRO A 884 -19.61 20.71 2.01
CA PRO A 884 -20.85 21.06 1.30
C PRO A 884 -21.34 22.49 1.58
N ASN A 885 -20.81 23.17 2.59
CA ASN A 885 -21.16 24.54 2.93
C ASN A 885 -20.33 25.58 2.16
N VAL A 886 -19.27 25.17 1.46
CA VAL A 886 -18.50 26.05 0.57
C VAL A 886 -19.32 26.42 -0.66
N THR A 887 -19.30 27.70 -1.05
CA THR A 887 -20.12 28.23 -2.16
C THR A 887 -19.96 27.45 -3.47
N TRP A 888 -18.74 27.03 -3.78
CA TRP A 888 -18.34 26.36 -5.01
C TRP A 888 -18.13 24.84 -4.86
N PHE A 889 -18.68 24.21 -3.81
CA PHE A 889 -18.44 22.79 -3.53
C PHE A 889 -18.79 21.87 -4.72
N GLU A 890 -19.97 22.03 -5.32
CA GLU A 890 -20.39 21.19 -6.46
C GLU A 890 -19.47 21.40 -7.68
N GLU A 891 -19.01 22.63 -7.92
CA GLU A 891 -18.11 22.96 -9.01
C GLU A 891 -16.67 22.46 -8.79
N SER A 892 -16.31 22.07 -7.55
CA SER A 892 -15.00 21.48 -7.24
C SER A 892 -14.74 20.15 -7.96
N GLU A 893 -15.81 19.46 -8.41
CA GLU A 893 -15.73 18.18 -9.10
C GLU A 893 -14.75 18.20 -10.30
N ALA A 894 -14.66 19.33 -11.01
CA ALA A 894 -13.76 19.47 -12.14
C ALA A 894 -12.28 19.54 -11.73
N PHE A 895 -11.97 20.16 -10.59
CA PHE A 895 -10.61 20.21 -10.06
C PHE A 895 -10.22 18.88 -9.40
N VAL A 896 -11.14 18.24 -8.69
CA VAL A 896 -10.91 16.89 -8.13
C VAL A 896 -10.70 15.87 -9.26
N ALA A 897 -11.45 15.97 -10.37
CA ALA A 897 -11.24 15.16 -11.56
C ALA A 897 -9.86 15.41 -12.19
N TYR A 898 -9.42 16.67 -12.27
CA TYR A 898 -8.07 17.03 -12.72
C TYR A 898 -7.00 16.32 -11.88
N LEU A 899 -7.06 16.45 -10.55
CA LEU A 899 -6.12 15.77 -9.64
C LEU A 899 -6.16 14.25 -9.85
N ALA A 900 -7.34 13.65 -9.95
CA ALA A 900 -7.50 12.21 -10.16
C ALA A 900 -6.88 11.74 -11.49
N ARG A 901 -7.01 12.50 -12.58
CA ARG A 901 -6.37 12.17 -13.87
C ARG A 901 -4.84 12.25 -13.77
N CYS A 902 -4.31 13.30 -13.15
CA CYS A 902 -2.87 13.42 -12.91
C CYS A 902 -2.34 12.25 -12.07
N GLN A 903 -3.06 11.87 -11.00
CA GLN A 903 -2.70 10.73 -10.16
C GLN A 903 -2.74 9.39 -10.92
N VAL A 904 -3.69 9.17 -11.83
CA VAL A 904 -3.68 7.98 -12.69
C VAL A 904 -2.40 7.90 -13.51
N MET A 905 -2.04 9.00 -14.18
CA MET A 905 -0.85 9.04 -15.04
C MET A 905 0.44 8.89 -14.22
N LEU A 906 0.51 9.51 -13.04
CA LEU A 906 1.71 9.56 -12.21
C LEU A 906 1.86 8.37 -11.25
N GLN A 907 0.85 7.52 -11.11
CA GLN A 907 0.94 6.21 -10.45
C GLN A 907 1.23 5.07 -11.43
N ALA A 908 1.23 5.34 -12.73
CA ALA A 908 1.37 4.31 -13.76
C ALA A 908 2.85 4.00 -14.03
N GLY A 909 3.19 2.72 -14.14
CA GLY A 909 4.55 2.27 -14.40
C GLY A 909 5.56 2.71 -13.34
N SER A 910 6.83 2.78 -13.74
CA SER A 910 7.94 3.17 -12.87
C SER A 910 8.43 4.59 -13.16
N PRO A 911 8.93 5.33 -12.16
CA PRO A 911 9.64 6.58 -12.41
C PRO A 911 10.88 6.31 -13.28
N VAL A 912 11.25 7.28 -14.13
CA VAL A 912 12.50 7.25 -14.90
C VAL A 912 13.45 8.27 -14.29
N THR A 913 14.53 7.76 -13.71
CA THR A 913 15.53 8.55 -12.99
C THR A 913 16.93 8.14 -13.44
N ASP A 914 17.76 9.11 -13.82
CA ASP A 914 19.10 8.83 -14.36
C ASP A 914 20.19 8.81 -13.30
N ILE A 915 20.04 9.63 -12.26
CA ILE A 915 21.11 9.92 -11.30
C ILE A 915 20.69 9.41 -9.91
N ALA A 916 21.48 8.50 -9.33
CA ALA A 916 21.44 8.21 -7.91
C ALA A 916 22.53 9.00 -7.18
N ILE A 917 22.16 9.63 -6.06
CA ILE A 917 23.08 10.39 -5.22
C ILE A 917 23.11 9.75 -3.84
N TYR A 918 24.28 9.31 -3.38
CA TYR A 918 24.43 8.85 -2.00
C TYR A 918 24.58 10.05 -1.06
N GLY A 919 23.66 10.18 -0.10
CA GLY A 919 23.66 11.27 0.89
C GLY A 919 24.57 11.02 2.11
N GLY A 920 25.08 9.80 2.28
CA GLY A 920 25.85 9.41 3.46
C GLY A 920 25.06 9.46 4.76
N LYS A 921 25.79 9.65 5.85
CA LYS A 921 25.23 9.84 7.20
C LYS A 921 24.71 11.26 7.45
N THR A 922 24.82 12.15 6.46
CA THR A 922 24.26 13.49 6.52
C THR A 922 22.79 13.37 6.20
N PRO A 923 21.89 13.61 7.16
CA PRO A 923 20.48 13.42 6.89
C PRO A 923 19.96 14.45 5.90
N TYR A 924 19.06 13.99 5.06
CA TYR A 924 18.30 14.80 4.12
C TYR A 924 17.52 15.86 4.90
N ARG A 925 17.86 17.15 4.73
CA ARG A 925 17.13 18.25 5.37
C ARG A 925 16.16 18.95 4.42
N HIS A 926 16.68 19.58 3.38
CA HIS A 926 15.85 20.32 2.41
C HIS A 926 16.48 20.27 1.03
N TRP A 927 15.89 19.53 0.09
CA TRP A 927 16.24 19.73 -1.32
C TRP A 927 15.29 20.76 -1.92
N GLY A 928 15.84 21.88 -2.39
CA GLY A 928 15.09 22.80 -3.23
C GLY A 928 14.77 22.17 -4.59
N ARG A 929 13.78 22.72 -5.30
CA ARG A 929 13.55 22.40 -6.72
C ARG A 929 14.69 22.83 -7.64
N TYR A 930 15.50 23.80 -7.19
CA TYR A 930 16.45 24.53 -8.02
C TYR A 930 17.59 23.62 -8.51
N ARG A 931 17.47 23.17 -9.76
CA ARG A 931 18.62 22.76 -10.57
C ARG A 931 19.66 23.89 -10.48
N ASN A 932 20.92 23.53 -10.22
CA ASN A 932 22.06 24.44 -10.04
C ASN A 932 22.28 25.11 -8.67
N VAL A 933 21.45 24.85 -7.64
CA VAL A 933 21.74 25.27 -6.25
C VAL A 933 21.95 24.03 -5.38
N PRO A 934 23.15 23.84 -4.80
CA PRO A 934 23.38 22.76 -3.84
C PRO A 934 22.42 22.89 -2.63
N TRP A 935 21.90 21.76 -2.12
CA TRP A 935 21.07 21.74 -0.90
C TRP A 935 21.88 22.10 0.36
N ASP A 936 21.19 22.41 1.47
CA ASP A 936 21.84 22.72 2.76
C ASP A 936 22.76 21.58 3.21
N GLY A 937 24.07 21.82 3.16
CA GLY A 937 25.10 20.82 3.46
C GLY A 937 25.59 19.98 2.27
N SER A 938 25.09 20.21 1.05
CA SER A 938 25.54 19.53 -0.16
C SER A 938 26.41 20.38 -1.05
N ARG A 939 27.15 19.71 -1.92
CA ARG A 939 27.93 20.33 -2.98
C ARG A 939 27.49 19.91 -4.38
N VAL A 940 26.39 19.14 -4.50
CA VAL A 940 25.95 18.54 -5.77
C VAL A 940 24.90 19.44 -6.44
N ALA A 941 25.24 19.98 -7.61
CA ALA A 941 24.32 20.69 -8.50
C ALA A 941 23.85 19.76 -9.62
N ILE A 942 22.56 19.42 -9.68
CA ILE A 942 22.01 18.51 -10.69
C ILE A 942 22.04 19.18 -12.07
N PRO A 943 22.66 18.55 -13.09
CA PRO A 943 22.66 19.05 -14.46
C PRO A 943 21.23 19.19 -15.00
N GLN A 944 21.00 20.19 -15.85
CA GLN A 944 19.68 20.42 -16.45
C GLN A 944 19.27 19.23 -17.32
N GLY A 945 17.99 18.87 -17.28
CA GLY A 945 17.40 17.81 -18.10
C GLY A 945 17.47 16.40 -17.52
N TYR A 946 17.91 16.24 -16.27
CA TYR A 946 17.96 14.95 -15.58
C TYR A 946 17.11 14.95 -14.30
N ALA A 947 16.52 13.78 -14.01
CA ALA A 947 15.92 13.46 -12.72
C ALA A 947 16.93 12.71 -11.85
N TYR A 948 16.73 12.76 -10.53
CA TYR A 948 17.60 12.09 -9.56
C TYR A 948 16.79 11.47 -8.41
N ASP A 949 17.39 10.48 -7.76
CA ASP A 949 16.95 9.95 -6.46
C ASP A 949 18.13 9.97 -5.48
N VAL A 950 17.82 10.08 -4.19
CA VAL A 950 18.81 10.05 -3.10
C VAL A 950 18.79 8.70 -2.41
N LEU A 951 19.95 8.06 -2.38
CA LEU A 951 20.15 6.81 -1.66
C LEU A 951 20.69 7.10 -0.25
N ASN A 952 20.14 6.40 0.72
CA ASN A 952 20.64 6.35 2.10
C ASN A 952 21.37 5.02 2.36
N ASP A 953 21.82 4.80 3.60
CA ASP A 953 22.55 3.59 3.99
C ASP A 953 21.74 2.30 3.76
N GLU A 954 20.41 2.35 3.94
CA GLU A 954 19.53 1.19 3.73
C GLU A 954 19.34 0.85 2.23
N THR A 955 19.52 1.83 1.33
CA THR A 955 19.17 1.71 -0.10
C THR A 955 20.35 1.87 -1.04
N ILE A 956 21.56 2.13 -0.55
CA ILE A 956 22.78 2.27 -1.36
C ILE A 956 23.07 1.05 -2.26
N GLY A 957 22.59 -0.14 -1.88
CA GLY A 957 22.64 -1.35 -2.70
C GLY A 957 21.94 -1.21 -4.06
N LYS A 958 21.01 -0.26 -4.21
CA LYS A 958 20.27 0.04 -5.44
C LYS A 958 21.01 0.93 -6.42
N ARG A 959 22.24 1.37 -6.11
CA ARG A 959 23.04 2.22 -7.02
C ARG A 959 23.16 1.68 -8.44
N GLY A 960 23.11 0.35 -8.62
CA GLY A 960 23.19 -0.30 -9.94
C GLY A 960 21.91 -0.20 -10.77
N ASP A 961 20.80 0.22 -10.18
CA ASP A 961 19.52 0.42 -10.88
C ASP A 961 19.51 1.73 -11.69
N TYR A 962 20.49 2.60 -11.46
CA TYR A 962 20.59 3.93 -12.05
C TYR A 962 21.74 3.99 -13.07
N PRO A 963 21.55 4.69 -14.21
CA PRO A 963 22.61 4.91 -15.18
C PRO A 963 23.86 5.60 -14.61
N VAL A 964 23.67 6.52 -13.65
CA VAL A 964 24.72 7.35 -13.08
C VAL A 964 24.61 7.33 -11.56
N PHE A 965 25.74 7.08 -10.89
CA PHE A 965 25.85 7.16 -9.43
C PHE A 965 26.86 8.23 -9.04
N VAL A 966 26.51 9.05 -8.05
CA VAL A 966 27.36 10.10 -7.49
C VAL A 966 27.44 9.94 -5.98
N ASP A 967 28.66 9.93 -5.46
CA ASP A 967 28.89 10.02 -4.02
C ASP A 967 28.85 11.49 -3.58
N GLY A 968 27.71 11.89 -3.01
CA GLY A 968 27.47 13.25 -2.54
C GLY A 968 28.23 13.60 -1.25
N THR A 969 28.96 12.66 -0.65
CA THR A 969 29.71 12.88 0.60
C THR A 969 31.14 13.40 0.37
N THR A 970 31.60 13.40 -0.89
CA THR A 970 32.97 13.78 -1.25
C THR A 970 33.17 15.30 -1.33
N ASP A 971 34.40 15.76 -1.07
CA ASP A 971 34.72 17.20 -1.10
C ASP A 971 34.61 17.83 -2.50
N THR A 972 34.83 17.02 -3.55
CA THR A 972 34.78 17.43 -4.96
C THR A 972 33.87 16.49 -5.74
N ILE A 973 32.77 17.02 -6.29
CA ILE A 973 31.84 16.24 -7.12
C ILE A 973 32.42 16.08 -8.52
N THR A 974 32.65 14.82 -8.91
CA THR A 974 33.03 14.47 -10.29
C THR A 974 31.84 13.80 -10.97
N TRP A 975 31.35 14.41 -12.05
CA TRP A 975 30.26 13.85 -12.83
C TRP A 975 30.76 12.74 -13.77
N PRO A 976 30.24 11.51 -13.68
CA PRO A 976 30.45 10.51 -14.70
C PRO A 976 29.89 10.97 -16.06
N LYS A 977 30.23 10.25 -17.13
CA LYS A 977 29.63 10.51 -18.45
C LYS A 977 28.12 10.32 -18.37
N LEU A 978 27.38 11.42 -18.49
CA LEU A 978 25.92 11.39 -18.50
C LEU A 978 25.41 10.82 -19.84
N PRO A 979 24.25 10.13 -19.84
CA PRO A 979 23.49 9.90 -21.07
C PRO A 979 23.07 11.23 -21.71
N LEU A 980 22.44 11.22 -22.89
CA LEU A 980 21.76 12.43 -23.37
C LEU A 980 20.72 12.89 -22.33
N PRO A 981 20.42 14.19 -22.20
CA PRO A 981 19.40 14.65 -21.27
C PRO A 981 18.04 14.01 -21.55
N ASP A 982 17.32 13.62 -20.50
CA ASP A 982 15.98 13.02 -20.62
C ASP A 982 14.97 14.02 -21.23
N PHE A 983 15.17 15.31 -20.92
CA PHE A 983 14.38 16.42 -21.44
C PHE A 983 15.26 17.66 -21.69
N GLU A 984 15.07 18.33 -22.83
CA GLU A 984 15.67 19.64 -23.14
C GLU A 984 14.59 20.62 -23.61
N GLY A 985 14.65 21.87 -23.16
CA GLY A 985 13.79 22.95 -23.62
C GLY A 985 13.50 23.99 -22.54
N ASP A 986 12.60 24.91 -22.84
CA ASP A 986 12.34 26.11 -22.03
C ASP A 986 11.44 25.88 -20.80
N PHE A 987 11.29 24.64 -20.32
CA PHE A 987 10.45 24.30 -19.17
C PHE A 987 11.25 23.56 -18.10
N ASP A 988 11.11 23.98 -16.85
CA ASP A 988 11.98 23.53 -15.77
C ASP A 988 11.38 22.39 -14.94
N ASP A 989 10.05 22.30 -14.86
CA ASP A 989 9.34 21.34 -14.02
C ASP A 989 8.76 20.19 -14.86
N ILE A 990 9.47 19.06 -14.82
CA ILE A 990 9.16 17.85 -15.59
C ILE A 990 9.33 16.59 -14.74
N ILE A 991 8.47 15.60 -14.96
CA ILE A 991 8.62 14.24 -14.44
C ILE A 991 8.29 13.21 -15.51
N HIS A 992 9.03 12.10 -15.50
CA HIS A 992 8.95 11.04 -16.50
C HIS A 992 8.66 9.68 -15.85
N ARG A 993 7.72 8.94 -16.44
CA ARG A 993 7.38 7.56 -16.07
C ARG A 993 7.37 6.65 -17.29
N ARG A 994 7.64 5.36 -17.07
CA ARG A 994 7.65 4.33 -18.11
C ARG A 994 6.80 3.12 -17.73
N LEU A 995 5.92 2.72 -18.66
CA LEU A 995 5.11 1.51 -18.53
C LEU A 995 5.90 0.26 -18.97
N PRO A 996 5.54 -0.94 -18.48
CA PRO A 996 6.10 -2.21 -18.93
C PRO A 996 5.99 -2.48 -20.44
N ASP A 997 4.99 -1.92 -21.12
CA ASP A 997 4.83 -2.05 -22.58
C ASP A 997 5.74 -1.11 -23.39
N GLY A 998 6.58 -0.32 -22.71
CA GLY A 998 7.50 0.62 -23.32
C GLY A 998 6.91 2.01 -23.55
N THR A 999 5.66 2.29 -23.16
CA THR A 999 5.09 3.64 -23.22
C THR A 999 5.77 4.59 -22.23
N ASP A 1000 6.16 5.78 -22.69
CA ASP A 1000 6.67 6.85 -21.83
C ASP A 1000 5.59 7.90 -21.57
N ILE A 1001 5.59 8.46 -20.36
CA ILE A 1001 4.66 9.49 -19.91
C ILE A 1001 5.48 10.61 -19.28
N TYR A 1002 5.49 11.78 -19.91
CA TYR A 1002 6.07 13.00 -19.35
C TYR A 1002 4.96 13.93 -18.87
N PHE A 1003 5.06 14.46 -17.66
CA PHE A 1003 4.26 15.61 -17.23
C PHE A 1003 5.10 16.87 -17.37
N VAL A 1004 4.59 17.86 -18.10
CA VAL A 1004 5.28 19.13 -18.36
C VAL A 1004 4.37 20.28 -17.95
N ARG A 1005 4.89 21.23 -17.19
CA ARG A 1005 4.15 22.42 -16.74
C ARG A 1005 4.93 23.73 -16.91
N SER A 1006 4.19 24.84 -16.89
CA SER A 1006 4.72 26.20 -16.90
C SER A 1006 3.90 27.09 -15.97
N ALA A 1007 4.56 27.83 -15.07
CA ALA A 1007 3.90 28.87 -14.27
C ALA A 1007 3.53 30.07 -15.15
N ASP A 1008 4.46 30.49 -16.01
CA ASP A 1008 4.26 31.64 -16.91
C ASP A 1008 3.74 31.22 -18.29
N PRO A 1009 3.05 32.12 -19.01
CA PRO A 1009 2.78 31.93 -20.44
C PRO A 1009 4.09 31.78 -21.21
N ARG A 1010 4.27 30.63 -21.87
CA ARG A 1010 5.52 30.31 -22.58
C ARG A 1010 5.27 29.35 -23.73
N GLN A 1011 6.05 29.49 -24.80
CA GLN A 1011 6.03 28.62 -25.97
C GLN A 1011 7.47 28.30 -26.37
N GLY A 1012 7.75 27.03 -26.68
CA GLY A 1012 9.09 26.58 -27.06
C GLY A 1012 9.06 25.20 -27.72
N ARG A 1013 10.16 24.82 -28.39
CA ARG A 1013 10.38 23.44 -28.85
C ARG A 1013 11.09 22.67 -27.75
N VAL A 1014 10.58 21.50 -27.44
CA VAL A 1014 11.10 20.61 -26.39
C VAL A 1014 11.53 19.29 -27.00
N THR A 1015 12.62 18.73 -26.49
CA THR A 1015 13.20 17.46 -26.94
C THR A 1015 13.11 16.44 -25.82
N PHE A 1016 12.65 15.22 -26.15
CA PHE A 1016 12.47 14.10 -25.22
C PHE A 1016 13.38 12.95 -25.61
N ARG A 1017 13.98 12.28 -24.62
CA ARG A 1017 14.88 11.13 -24.83
C ARG A 1017 14.12 9.83 -25.06
N VAL A 1018 13.39 9.80 -26.17
CA VAL A 1018 12.57 8.69 -26.65
C VAL A 1018 12.74 8.56 -28.16
N ASN A 1019 12.64 7.34 -28.67
CA ASN A 1019 12.78 6.99 -30.09
C ASN A 1019 11.65 6.05 -30.53
N ASP A 1020 11.40 5.96 -31.85
CA ASP A 1020 10.48 5.01 -32.49
C ASP A 1020 9.06 4.96 -31.87
N LYS A 1021 8.57 6.13 -31.45
CA LYS A 1021 7.31 6.30 -30.73
C LYS A 1021 6.46 7.42 -31.31
N ILE A 1022 5.15 7.30 -31.10
CA ILE A 1022 4.16 8.28 -31.52
C ILE A 1022 3.82 9.19 -30.33
N PRO A 1023 4.11 10.51 -30.41
CA PRO A 1023 3.78 11.45 -29.35
C PRO A 1023 2.30 11.85 -29.37
N GLU A 1024 1.68 11.85 -28.20
CA GLU A 1024 0.31 12.28 -27.93
C GLU A 1024 0.30 13.33 -26.81
N LEU A 1025 -0.59 14.31 -26.91
CA LEU A 1025 -0.85 15.32 -25.88
C LEU A 1025 -2.15 14.98 -25.16
N TRP A 1026 -2.05 14.73 -23.87
CA TRP A 1026 -3.17 14.38 -22.99
C TRP A 1026 -3.41 15.54 -22.02
N ASP A 1027 -4.59 16.17 -22.13
CA ASP A 1027 -4.98 17.35 -21.35
C ASP A 1027 -5.71 16.91 -20.08
N PRO A 1028 -5.08 16.97 -18.89
CA PRO A 1028 -5.70 16.53 -17.63
C PRO A 1028 -6.85 17.43 -17.17
N VAL A 1029 -6.94 18.69 -17.61
CA VAL A 1029 -8.06 19.58 -17.25
C VAL A 1029 -9.33 19.10 -17.96
N ARG A 1030 -9.21 18.79 -19.25
CA ARG A 1030 -10.36 18.44 -20.11
C ARG A 1030 -10.60 16.93 -20.24
N GLY A 1031 -9.61 16.11 -19.90
CA GLY A 1031 -9.67 14.66 -20.12
C GLY A 1031 -9.57 14.25 -21.59
N THR A 1032 -9.04 15.12 -22.45
CA THR A 1032 -8.92 14.87 -23.89
C THR A 1032 -7.51 14.41 -24.27
N ARG A 1033 -7.39 13.72 -25.41
CA ARG A 1033 -6.13 13.18 -25.94
C ARG A 1033 -6.07 13.45 -27.44
N ARG A 1034 -4.90 13.80 -27.97
CA ARG A 1034 -4.66 14.04 -29.40
C ARG A 1034 -3.22 13.74 -29.78
N LEU A 1035 -2.94 13.55 -31.07
CA LEU A 1035 -1.56 13.53 -31.56
C LEU A 1035 -0.86 14.86 -31.32
N ALA A 1036 0.43 14.80 -31.00
CA ALA A 1036 1.26 16.01 -30.90
C ALA A 1036 1.52 16.58 -32.31
N PRO A 1037 1.31 17.89 -32.53
CA PRO A 1037 1.58 18.53 -33.82
C PRO A 1037 3.09 18.74 -34.02
N ASP A 1038 3.53 18.79 -35.29
CA ASP A 1038 4.88 19.18 -35.70
C ASP A 1038 6.04 18.47 -34.96
N ALA A 1039 5.81 17.22 -34.56
CA ALA A 1039 6.84 16.37 -33.96
C ALA A 1039 7.85 15.90 -35.02
N GLU A 1040 9.13 16.00 -34.71
CA GLU A 1040 10.23 15.58 -35.58
C GLU A 1040 11.18 14.64 -34.83
N THR A 1041 11.77 13.69 -35.55
CA THR A 1041 12.85 12.84 -35.03
C THR A 1041 14.19 13.50 -35.39
N LEU A 1042 15.02 13.75 -34.38
CA LEU A 1042 16.34 14.34 -34.54
C LEU A 1042 17.37 13.31 -35.02
N PRO A 1043 18.53 13.73 -35.55
CA PRO A 1043 19.58 12.81 -36.01
C PRO A 1043 20.12 11.85 -34.93
N ASP A 1044 20.00 12.22 -33.65
CA ASP A 1044 20.38 11.38 -32.50
C ASP A 1044 19.26 10.43 -32.03
N GLY A 1045 18.13 10.40 -32.75
CA GLY A 1045 16.98 9.53 -32.50
C GLY A 1045 15.94 10.10 -31.51
N ARG A 1046 16.21 11.24 -30.87
CA ARG A 1046 15.27 11.88 -29.93
C ARG A 1046 14.09 12.52 -30.66
N ILE A 1047 12.96 12.70 -29.98
CA ILE A 1047 11.77 13.35 -30.54
C ILE A 1047 11.66 14.79 -30.03
N ARG A 1048 11.51 15.75 -30.95
CA ARG A 1048 11.31 17.17 -30.65
C ARG A 1048 9.94 17.65 -31.13
N LEU A 1049 9.22 18.41 -30.31
CA LEU A 1049 7.89 18.95 -30.64
C LEU A 1049 7.65 20.32 -29.99
N PRO A 1050 6.75 21.16 -30.53
CA PRO A 1050 6.37 22.42 -29.90
C PRO A 1050 5.37 22.23 -28.75
N LEU A 1051 5.60 22.94 -27.63
CA LEU A 1051 4.62 23.11 -26.55
C LEU A 1051 4.34 24.60 -26.33
N ALA A 1052 3.09 24.91 -25.96
CA ALA A 1052 2.65 26.26 -25.63
C ALA A 1052 1.67 26.21 -24.45
N PHE A 1053 1.94 27.04 -23.44
CA PHE A 1053 1.13 27.15 -22.24
C PHE A 1053 0.66 28.60 -22.04
N GLN A 1054 -0.55 28.71 -21.50
CA GLN A 1054 -0.98 29.90 -20.77
C GLN A 1054 -0.38 29.85 -19.35
N GLU A 1055 -0.63 30.89 -18.56
CA GLU A 1055 -0.28 30.91 -17.14
C GLU A 1055 -0.80 29.64 -16.44
N ASN A 1056 0.05 29.01 -15.63
CA ASN A 1056 -0.21 27.77 -14.89
C ASN A 1056 -0.67 26.60 -15.78
N GLY A 1057 -0.22 26.51 -17.03
CA GLY A 1057 -0.54 25.43 -17.95
C GLY A 1057 0.24 24.15 -17.67
N SER A 1058 -0.41 22.99 -17.89
CA SER A 1058 0.22 21.66 -17.77
C SER A 1058 -0.37 20.65 -18.76
N VAL A 1059 0.42 19.67 -19.17
CA VAL A 1059 0.01 18.61 -20.10
C VAL A 1059 0.81 17.33 -19.84
N PHE A 1060 0.23 16.18 -20.19
CA PHE A 1060 1.00 14.95 -20.33
C PHE A 1060 1.39 14.75 -21.80
N VAL A 1061 2.69 14.53 -22.06
CA VAL A 1061 3.21 14.09 -23.35
C VAL A 1061 3.45 12.59 -23.25
N VAL A 1062 2.64 11.81 -23.97
CA VAL A 1062 2.65 10.34 -23.92
C VAL A 1062 3.24 9.80 -25.22
N PHE A 1063 4.26 8.96 -25.12
CA PHE A 1063 4.94 8.37 -26.27
C PHE A 1063 4.59 6.88 -26.38
N ARG A 1064 3.66 6.56 -27.28
CA ARG A 1064 3.22 5.17 -27.50
C ARG A 1064 4.15 4.47 -28.48
N PRO A 1065 4.63 3.24 -28.19
CA PRO A 1065 5.39 2.42 -29.14
C PRO A 1065 4.67 2.26 -30.48
N MET A 1066 5.37 2.43 -31.60
CA MET A 1066 4.79 2.24 -32.94
C MET A 1066 4.20 0.84 -33.15
N ALA A 1067 4.75 -0.19 -32.50
CA ALA A 1067 4.23 -1.56 -32.55
C ALA A 1067 2.81 -1.70 -31.95
N LEU A 1068 2.36 -0.76 -31.12
CA LEU A 1068 1.01 -0.72 -30.53
C LEU A 1068 0.05 0.16 -31.35
N ALA A 1069 0.46 0.64 -32.53
CA ALA A 1069 -0.31 1.57 -33.36
C ALA A 1069 -1.31 0.88 -34.30
N GLU A 1070 -2.12 -0.07 -33.82
CA GLU A 1070 -3.26 -0.59 -34.60
C GLU A 1070 -4.48 0.34 -34.53
N VAL A 1071 -4.59 1.16 -33.48
CA VAL A 1071 -5.63 2.18 -33.33
C VAL A 1071 -5.05 3.54 -33.75
N LYS A 1072 -5.54 4.06 -34.88
CA LYS A 1072 -5.30 5.45 -35.27
C LYS A 1072 -5.93 6.35 -34.20
N PRO A 1073 -5.13 7.11 -33.42
CA PRO A 1073 -5.70 8.13 -32.56
C PRO A 1073 -6.46 9.13 -33.45
N ALA A 1074 -7.39 9.88 -32.85
CA ALA A 1074 -8.03 10.97 -33.57
C ALA A 1074 -6.94 11.79 -34.28
N PRO A 1075 -7.17 12.26 -35.52
CA PRO A 1075 -6.22 13.13 -36.21
C PRO A 1075 -5.72 14.21 -35.24
N ALA A 1076 -4.50 14.70 -35.45
CA ALA A 1076 -4.11 15.97 -34.86
C ALA A 1076 -5.08 17.02 -35.42
N ASP A 1077 -6.29 17.11 -34.87
CA ASP A 1077 -7.18 18.23 -35.13
C ASP A 1077 -6.42 19.40 -34.51
N ASP A 1078 -5.82 20.10 -35.46
CA ASP A 1078 -5.30 21.44 -35.47
C ASP A 1078 -5.89 22.17 -34.28
N TRP A 1079 -5.03 22.72 -33.43
CA TRP A 1079 -5.34 23.87 -32.59
C TRP A 1079 -6.57 24.59 -33.14
N PRO A 1080 -7.72 24.58 -32.43
CA PRO A 1080 -9.04 24.50 -33.05
C PRO A 1080 -9.04 25.20 -34.39
N LYS A 1081 -9.10 24.43 -35.52
CA LYS A 1081 -9.27 24.99 -36.88
C LYS A 1081 -10.07 26.25 -36.71
N ARG A 1082 -9.53 27.43 -37.02
CA ARG A 1082 -10.16 28.72 -36.68
C ARG A 1082 -11.61 28.70 -37.17
N GLN A 1083 -12.51 28.23 -36.32
CA GLN A 1083 -13.92 28.22 -36.61
C GLN A 1083 -14.29 29.70 -36.44
N ARG A 1084 -14.91 30.26 -37.47
CA ARG A 1084 -15.30 31.65 -37.44
C ARG A 1084 -16.19 31.85 -36.22
N ALA A 1085 -15.76 32.71 -35.30
CA ALA A 1085 -16.50 32.97 -34.07
C ALA A 1085 -17.95 33.33 -34.41
N ILE A 1086 -18.88 32.66 -33.73
CA ILE A 1086 -20.29 32.98 -33.75
C ILE A 1086 -20.47 34.03 -32.67
N ALA A 1087 -20.66 35.28 -33.09
CA ALA A 1087 -20.86 36.40 -32.19
C ALA A 1087 -22.13 36.17 -31.37
N LEU A 1088 -21.99 36.21 -30.05
CA LEU A 1088 -23.13 36.30 -29.14
C LEU A 1088 -23.62 37.76 -29.13
N PRO A 1089 -24.94 38.02 -29.10
CA PRO A 1089 -25.47 39.37 -29.12
C PRO A 1089 -25.00 40.16 -27.88
N GLU A 1090 -24.05 41.07 -28.06
CA GLU A 1090 -23.59 41.99 -27.01
C GLU A 1090 -24.77 42.79 -26.45
N GLY A 1091 -24.96 42.80 -25.13
CA GLY A 1091 -26.02 43.55 -24.44
C GLY A 1091 -27.30 42.78 -24.07
N ARG A 1092 -27.41 41.47 -24.38
CA ARG A 1092 -28.57 40.62 -24.00
C ARG A 1092 -28.26 39.61 -22.91
N TRP A 1093 -27.44 39.99 -21.93
CA TRP A 1093 -27.17 39.16 -20.76
C TRP A 1093 -28.09 39.57 -19.61
N THR A 1094 -28.84 38.62 -19.07
CA THR A 1094 -29.45 38.76 -17.74
C THR A 1094 -28.58 38.04 -16.73
N CYS A 1095 -28.32 38.68 -15.60
CA CYS A 1095 -27.62 38.09 -14.46
C CYS A 1095 -28.57 38.10 -13.27
N GLU A 1096 -28.91 36.92 -12.75
CA GLU A 1096 -29.76 36.77 -11.58
C GLU A 1096 -28.92 36.43 -10.34
N ILE A 1097 -29.10 37.23 -9.29
CA ILE A 1097 -28.47 37.04 -7.97
C ILE A 1097 -29.58 37.18 -6.92
N GLY A 1098 -29.96 36.07 -6.29
CA GLY A 1098 -31.17 36.04 -5.45
C GLY A 1098 -32.39 36.46 -6.27
N ASP A 1099 -33.21 37.36 -5.72
CA ASP A 1099 -34.43 37.85 -6.37
C ASP A 1099 -34.20 39.06 -7.30
N LYS A 1100 -32.95 39.40 -7.60
CA LYS A 1100 -32.60 40.60 -8.39
C LYS A 1100 -31.98 40.23 -9.73
N THR A 1101 -32.31 41.02 -10.76
CA THR A 1101 -31.83 40.85 -12.13
C THR A 1101 -31.03 42.06 -12.61
N TYR A 1102 -29.90 41.80 -13.27
CA TYR A 1102 -29.00 42.81 -13.82
C TYR A 1102 -28.78 42.58 -15.31
N ASN A 1103 -28.67 43.65 -16.09
CA ASN A 1103 -28.56 43.60 -17.55
C ASN A 1103 -27.15 43.93 -18.05
N ARG A 1104 -26.11 43.31 -17.47
CA ARG A 1104 -24.71 43.43 -17.95
C ARG A 1104 -23.79 42.35 -17.40
N LEU A 1105 -22.68 42.13 -18.12
CA LEU A 1105 -21.47 41.49 -17.61
C LEU A 1105 -20.69 42.46 -16.70
N GLY A 1106 -19.81 41.94 -15.84
CA GLY A 1106 -18.88 42.76 -15.06
C GLY A 1106 -18.72 42.36 -13.59
N ASP A 1107 -18.03 43.23 -12.85
CA ASP A 1107 -17.61 43.02 -11.46
C ASP A 1107 -18.73 43.34 -10.46
N TRP A 1108 -19.14 42.34 -9.67
CA TRP A 1108 -20.17 42.49 -8.64
C TRP A 1108 -19.77 43.46 -7.52
N THR A 1109 -18.47 43.51 -7.21
CA THR A 1109 -17.93 44.33 -6.11
C THR A 1109 -18.05 45.83 -6.37
N LYS A 1110 -18.31 46.23 -7.61
CA LYS A 1110 -18.52 47.63 -8.02
C LYS A 1110 -19.98 48.08 -7.93
N SER A 1111 -20.89 47.22 -7.46
CA SER A 1111 -22.30 47.59 -7.32
C SER A 1111 -22.54 48.51 -6.11
N ASP A 1112 -23.50 49.41 -6.22
CA ASP A 1112 -23.95 50.27 -5.10
C ASP A 1112 -24.89 49.56 -4.12
N ASP A 1113 -25.50 48.44 -4.54
CA ASP A 1113 -26.34 47.62 -3.67
C ASP A 1113 -25.47 46.66 -2.82
N PRO A 1114 -25.47 46.80 -1.48
CA PRO A 1114 -24.66 45.97 -0.58
C PRO A 1114 -24.94 44.47 -0.69
N ASN A 1115 -26.14 44.06 -1.11
CA ASN A 1115 -26.47 42.65 -1.27
C ASN A 1115 -25.74 42.00 -2.46
N ILE A 1116 -25.31 42.80 -3.43
CA ILE A 1116 -24.51 42.36 -4.59
C ILE A 1116 -23.03 42.59 -4.33
N ARG A 1117 -22.67 43.79 -3.83
CA ARG A 1117 -21.28 44.17 -3.55
C ARG A 1117 -20.58 43.14 -2.69
N TYR A 1118 -21.28 42.65 -1.67
CA TYR A 1118 -20.81 41.65 -0.73
C TYR A 1118 -21.46 40.28 -0.97
N PHE A 1119 -21.87 39.97 -2.20
CA PHE A 1119 -22.47 38.68 -2.52
C PHE A 1119 -21.41 37.57 -2.50
N SER A 1120 -21.77 36.42 -1.93
CA SER A 1120 -21.06 35.16 -2.08
C SER A 1120 -22.05 34.05 -2.39
N GLY A 1121 -21.85 33.32 -3.49
CA GLY A 1121 -22.78 32.28 -3.93
C GLY A 1121 -22.83 32.14 -5.45
N LYS A 1122 -23.95 31.63 -5.96
CA LYS A 1122 -24.17 31.38 -7.39
C LYS A 1122 -24.94 32.53 -8.04
N ALA A 1123 -24.43 33.01 -9.17
CA ALA A 1123 -25.08 33.99 -10.04
C ALA A 1123 -25.35 33.37 -11.41
N HIS A 1124 -26.58 33.50 -11.90
CA HIS A 1124 -27.01 32.85 -13.14
C HIS A 1124 -26.99 33.86 -14.30
N TYR A 1125 -26.04 33.72 -15.22
CA TYR A 1125 -25.98 34.52 -16.44
C TYR A 1125 -26.71 33.82 -17.56
N ARG A 1126 -27.69 34.45 -18.19
CA ARG A 1126 -28.43 33.88 -19.32
C ARG A 1126 -28.40 34.78 -20.54
N THR A 1127 -28.32 34.14 -21.71
CA THR A 1127 -28.47 34.79 -23.01
C THR A 1127 -28.96 33.78 -24.05
N THR A 1128 -29.20 34.22 -25.28
CA THR A 1128 -29.52 33.34 -26.41
C THR A 1128 -28.63 33.61 -27.60
N PHE A 1129 -28.45 32.60 -28.45
CA PHE A 1129 -27.72 32.71 -29.71
C PHE A 1129 -28.32 31.82 -30.79
N THR A 1130 -28.14 32.19 -32.06
CA THR A 1130 -28.79 31.49 -33.18
C THR A 1130 -27.76 30.73 -34.02
N LEU A 1131 -28.08 29.46 -34.35
CA LEU A 1131 -27.30 28.63 -35.25
C LEU A 1131 -28.11 28.24 -36.49
N LYS A 1132 -27.45 28.16 -37.63
CA LYS A 1132 -27.98 27.53 -38.85
C LYS A 1132 -27.73 26.02 -38.79
N GLU A 1133 -28.53 25.23 -39.53
CA GLU A 1133 -28.34 23.78 -39.65
C GLU A 1133 -26.91 23.40 -40.04
N SER A 1134 -26.32 24.14 -40.99
CA SER A 1134 -24.94 23.95 -41.45
C SER A 1134 -23.86 24.23 -40.40
N GLN A 1135 -24.23 24.80 -39.25
CA GLN A 1135 -23.34 25.13 -38.14
C GLN A 1135 -23.37 24.11 -37.00
N LEU A 1136 -24.21 23.06 -37.07
CA LEU A 1136 -24.37 22.05 -36.02
C LEU A 1136 -23.24 21.01 -36.01
N THR A 1137 -22.22 21.28 -35.20
CA THR A 1137 -21.07 20.41 -34.92
C THR A 1137 -20.63 20.63 -33.48
N ASP A 1138 -19.65 19.87 -32.99
CA ASP A 1138 -19.03 20.15 -31.69
C ASP A 1138 -18.34 21.53 -31.75
N ARG A 1139 -18.62 22.37 -30.75
CA ARG A 1139 -18.13 23.76 -30.67
C ARG A 1139 -17.33 23.97 -29.40
N THR A 1140 -16.48 24.98 -29.37
CA THR A 1140 -15.80 25.41 -28.15
C THR A 1140 -16.34 26.76 -27.69
N LEU A 1141 -16.91 26.81 -26.48
CA LEU A 1141 -17.34 28.07 -25.86
C LEU A 1141 -16.19 28.65 -25.02
N PHE A 1142 -15.76 29.86 -25.36
CA PHE A 1142 -14.80 30.65 -24.59
C PHE A 1142 -15.56 31.66 -23.75
N LEU A 1143 -15.29 31.72 -22.44
CA LEU A 1143 -16.00 32.61 -21.50
C LEU A 1143 -15.27 33.95 -21.26
N GLY A 1144 -14.11 34.15 -21.86
CA GLY A 1144 -13.23 35.27 -21.54
C GLY A 1144 -12.56 35.03 -20.19
N ARG A 1145 -12.77 35.91 -19.21
CA ARG A 1145 -12.26 35.75 -17.84
C ARG A 1145 -13.37 35.67 -16.81
N ILE A 1146 -13.22 34.74 -15.87
CA ILE A 1146 -13.97 34.68 -14.61
C ILE A 1146 -12.96 35.04 -13.52
N HIS A 1147 -13.25 36.08 -12.73
CA HIS A 1147 -12.42 36.44 -11.59
C HIS A 1147 -13.01 35.89 -10.30
N GLY A 1148 -12.16 35.47 -9.36
CA GLY A 1148 -12.57 35.12 -7.99
C GLY A 1148 -13.51 33.92 -7.89
N GLY A 1149 -13.55 33.03 -8.89
CA GLY A 1149 -14.61 32.03 -8.98
C GLY A 1149 -14.48 31.01 -10.12
N LEU A 1150 -15.54 30.23 -10.30
CA LEU A 1150 -15.70 29.20 -11.34
C LEU A 1150 -16.98 29.45 -12.15
N GLY A 1151 -17.12 28.81 -13.31
CA GLY A 1151 -18.33 28.88 -14.14
C GLY A 1151 -18.82 27.51 -14.60
N ARG A 1152 -20.08 27.15 -14.32
CA ARG A 1152 -20.75 25.97 -14.89
C ARG A 1152 -21.57 26.38 -16.10
N VAL A 1153 -21.39 25.70 -17.23
CA VAL A 1153 -22.03 26.07 -18.51
C VAL A 1153 -23.16 25.10 -18.82
N LEU A 1154 -24.34 25.63 -19.11
CA LEU A 1154 -25.47 24.88 -19.65
C LEU A 1154 -25.89 25.45 -21.00
N VAL A 1155 -26.13 24.56 -21.97
CA VAL A 1155 -26.67 24.95 -23.28
C VAL A 1155 -27.95 24.17 -23.52
N ASN A 1156 -29.06 24.88 -23.72
CA ASN A 1156 -30.40 24.30 -23.80
C ASN A 1156 -30.73 23.37 -22.60
N GLY A 1157 -30.25 23.72 -21.40
CA GLY A 1157 -30.43 22.93 -20.17
C GLY A 1157 -29.48 21.73 -20.02
N ILE A 1158 -28.59 21.47 -20.98
CA ILE A 1158 -27.61 20.39 -20.92
C ILE A 1158 -26.30 20.91 -20.31
N ASP A 1159 -25.85 20.31 -19.20
CA ASP A 1159 -24.58 20.64 -18.55
C ASP A 1159 -23.40 20.27 -19.48
N CYS A 1160 -22.62 21.27 -19.85
CA CYS A 1160 -21.44 21.14 -20.70
C CYS A 1160 -20.14 21.05 -19.88
N GLY A 1161 -20.20 21.28 -18.56
CA GLY A 1161 -19.08 21.18 -17.63
C GLY A 1161 -18.72 22.49 -16.92
N VAL A 1162 -17.74 22.37 -16.02
CA VAL A 1162 -17.24 23.47 -15.18
C VAL A 1162 -15.91 24.00 -15.73
N VAL A 1163 -15.81 25.32 -15.81
CA VAL A 1163 -14.63 26.07 -16.23
C VAL A 1163 -14.02 26.76 -15.01
N TRP A 1164 -12.74 26.49 -14.73
CA TRP A 1164 -12.11 26.87 -13.47
C TRP A 1164 -10.66 27.36 -13.61
N CYS A 1165 -10.08 27.35 -14.81
CA CYS A 1165 -8.72 27.85 -15.07
C CYS A 1165 -8.55 28.28 -16.53
N LEU A 1166 -7.42 28.93 -16.81
CA LEU A 1166 -7.05 29.37 -18.16
C LEU A 1166 -6.71 28.20 -19.12
N PRO A 1167 -7.02 28.34 -20.42
CA PRO A 1167 -8.02 29.26 -20.96
C PRO A 1167 -9.43 28.84 -20.52
N TYR A 1168 -10.26 29.81 -20.11
CA TYR A 1168 -11.64 29.59 -19.66
C TYR A 1168 -12.54 29.18 -20.83
N ARG A 1169 -12.55 27.87 -21.14
CA ARG A 1169 -13.33 27.31 -22.25
C ARG A 1169 -13.83 25.90 -21.97
N VAL A 1170 -14.93 25.55 -22.62
CA VAL A 1170 -15.56 24.23 -22.55
C VAL A 1170 -15.99 23.75 -23.93
N VAL A 1171 -16.02 22.44 -24.14
CA VAL A 1171 -16.58 21.85 -25.36
C VAL A 1171 -18.09 21.76 -25.20
N VAL A 1172 -18.83 22.31 -26.16
CA VAL A 1172 -20.28 22.17 -26.28
C VAL A 1172 -20.54 21.09 -27.33
N PRO A 1173 -21.03 19.90 -26.93
CA PRO A 1173 -21.26 18.82 -27.87
C PRO A 1173 -22.40 19.18 -28.82
N LYS A 1174 -22.35 18.68 -30.06
CA LYS A 1174 -23.42 18.85 -31.06
C LYS A 1174 -24.79 18.48 -30.50
N SER A 1175 -24.86 17.46 -29.64
CA SER A 1175 -26.09 17.00 -28.99
C SER A 1175 -26.74 18.04 -28.06
N ALA A 1176 -25.99 19.04 -27.61
CA ALA A 1176 -26.52 20.16 -26.82
C ALA A 1176 -27.02 21.34 -27.68
N LEU A 1177 -26.77 21.30 -28.99
CA LEU A 1177 -27.10 22.38 -29.92
C LEU A 1177 -28.31 22.04 -30.79
N LYS A 1178 -29.06 23.08 -31.17
CA LYS A 1178 -30.17 22.96 -32.13
C LYS A 1178 -30.12 24.06 -33.19
N SER A 1179 -30.73 23.77 -34.34
CA SER A 1179 -30.97 24.77 -35.38
C SER A 1179 -31.92 25.85 -34.85
N GLY A 1180 -31.68 27.11 -35.20
CA GLY A 1180 -32.41 28.25 -34.65
C GLY A 1180 -31.82 28.74 -33.33
N GLU A 1181 -32.68 29.26 -32.45
CA GLU A 1181 -32.28 29.87 -31.18
C GLU A 1181 -31.86 28.83 -30.14
N ASN A 1182 -30.73 29.05 -29.47
CA ASN A 1182 -30.18 28.23 -28.40
C ASN A 1182 -30.09 29.07 -27.12
N ALA A 1183 -30.48 28.49 -25.98
CA ALA A 1183 -30.31 29.12 -24.68
C ALA A 1183 -28.91 28.80 -24.13
N LEU A 1184 -28.21 29.82 -23.63
CA LEU A 1184 -26.94 29.70 -22.93
C LEU A 1184 -27.12 30.19 -21.49
N GLU A 1185 -26.72 29.35 -20.54
CA GLU A 1185 -26.62 29.71 -19.12
C GLU A 1185 -25.19 29.46 -18.62
N VAL A 1186 -24.64 30.45 -17.92
CA VAL A 1186 -23.35 30.36 -17.23
C VAL A 1186 -23.59 30.67 -15.75
N VAL A 1187 -23.49 29.66 -14.90
CA VAL A 1187 -23.61 29.80 -13.45
C VAL A 1187 -22.22 30.14 -12.89
N VAL A 1188 -22.00 31.39 -12.53
CA VAL A 1188 -20.74 31.85 -11.93
C VAL A 1188 -20.84 31.77 -10.41
N VAL A 1189 -19.82 31.20 -9.78
CA VAL A 1189 -19.75 31.04 -8.33
C VAL A 1189 -18.44 31.60 -7.79
N ASN A 1190 -18.51 32.47 -6.77
CA ASN A 1190 -17.33 33.04 -6.10
C ASN A 1190 -17.11 32.40 -4.72
N THR A 1191 -16.16 32.93 -3.93
CA THR A 1191 -15.83 32.43 -2.58
C THR A 1191 -16.62 33.14 -1.47
N TRP A 1192 -16.62 32.59 -0.23
CA TRP A 1192 -17.28 33.22 0.94
C TRP A 1192 -16.66 34.55 1.39
N ARG A 1193 -15.44 34.87 0.94
CA ARG A 1193 -14.68 36.06 1.34
C ARG A 1193 -15.52 37.34 1.35
N ASN A 1194 -16.19 37.66 0.25
CA ASN A 1194 -16.88 38.94 0.12
C ASN A 1194 -18.06 39.07 1.08
N ARG A 1195 -18.81 37.98 1.30
CA ARG A 1195 -19.92 37.96 2.26
C ARG A 1195 -19.43 38.02 3.71
N LEU A 1196 -18.34 37.33 4.05
CA LEU A 1196 -17.73 37.42 5.39
C LEU A 1196 -17.24 38.84 5.69
N ILE A 1197 -16.63 39.54 4.72
CA ILE A 1197 -16.26 40.97 4.85
C ILE A 1197 -17.52 41.83 5.01
N GLY A 1198 -18.57 41.58 4.22
CA GLY A 1198 -19.83 42.31 4.33
C GLY A 1198 -20.54 42.14 5.67
N ASP A 1199 -20.39 40.98 6.31
CA ASP A 1199 -20.97 40.69 7.62
C ASP A 1199 -20.25 41.41 8.78
N CYS A 1200 -19.02 41.88 8.56
CA CYS A 1200 -18.33 42.78 9.49
C CYS A 1200 -19.05 44.12 9.69
N PHE A 1201 -19.94 44.51 8.77
CA PHE A 1201 -20.76 45.71 8.88
C PHE A 1201 -22.09 45.49 9.61
N LEU A 1202 -22.39 44.25 9.99
CA LEU A 1202 -23.66 43.86 10.61
C LEU A 1202 -23.47 43.44 12.07
N PRO A 1203 -24.44 43.73 12.96
CA PRO A 1203 -24.51 43.11 14.28
C PRO A 1203 -24.54 41.58 14.19
N GLU A 1204 -24.02 40.87 15.19
CA GLU A 1204 -23.88 39.41 15.17
C GLU A 1204 -25.18 38.67 14.83
N GLY A 1205 -26.32 39.10 15.38
CA GLY A 1205 -27.63 38.49 15.12
C GLY A 1205 -28.21 38.75 13.71
N GLU A 1206 -27.64 39.69 12.95
CA GLU A 1206 -28.07 40.06 11.59
C GLU A 1206 -27.14 39.52 10.49
N ARG A 1207 -26.02 38.90 10.87
CA ARG A 1207 -25.06 38.32 9.92
C ARG A 1207 -25.70 37.20 9.12
N LYS A 1208 -25.37 37.13 7.82
CA LYS A 1208 -25.85 36.08 6.91
C LYS A 1208 -25.06 34.79 7.04
N THR A 1209 -23.83 34.89 7.54
CA THR A 1209 -22.93 33.76 7.79
C THR A 1209 -22.89 33.40 9.27
N ARG A 1210 -22.62 32.12 9.55
CA ARG A 1210 -22.26 31.58 10.86
C ARG A 1210 -20.93 30.86 10.71
N SER A 1211 -19.89 31.46 11.30
CA SER A 1211 -18.50 31.01 11.20
C SER A 1211 -17.87 31.07 12.60
N CYS A 1212 -16.97 30.14 12.88
CA CYS A 1212 -16.16 30.11 14.10
C CYS A 1212 -14.97 31.09 14.03
N LEU A 1213 -14.76 31.79 12.92
CA LEU A 1213 -13.72 32.80 12.77
C LEU A 1213 -13.99 34.04 13.63
N LYS A 1214 -12.95 34.58 14.28
CA LYS A 1214 -13.05 35.83 15.05
C LYS A 1214 -12.91 37.06 14.14
N TYR A 1215 -13.95 37.89 14.07
CA TYR A 1215 -13.94 39.18 13.37
C TYR A 1215 -13.06 40.22 14.09
N LYS A 1216 -12.46 41.14 13.33
CA LYS A 1216 -11.47 42.10 13.87
C LYS A 1216 -11.59 43.53 13.32
N ASP A 1217 -11.00 44.48 14.05
CA ASP A 1217 -11.03 45.91 13.71
C ASP A 1217 -9.96 46.34 12.69
N THR A 1218 -8.85 45.61 12.59
CA THR A 1218 -7.72 45.92 11.69
C THR A 1218 -7.74 45.06 10.44
N PRO A 1219 -7.47 45.61 9.24
CA PRO A 1219 -7.44 44.83 7.99
C PRO A 1219 -6.31 43.80 7.97
N ASN A 1220 -6.54 42.71 7.25
CA ASN A 1220 -5.52 41.77 6.79
C ASN A 1220 -4.65 42.47 5.73
N ASN A 1221 -3.56 43.11 6.17
CA ASN A 1221 -2.59 43.76 5.28
C ASN A 1221 -1.86 42.79 4.32
N ASN A 1222 -2.01 41.47 4.49
CA ASN A 1222 -1.18 40.46 3.82
C ASN A 1222 -1.97 39.35 3.14
N CYS A 1223 -2.76 39.70 2.12
CA CYS A 1223 -3.16 38.72 1.09
C CYS A 1223 -1.95 38.30 0.20
N LEU A 1224 -0.76 38.90 0.39
CA LEU A 1224 0.44 38.76 -0.44
C LEU A 1224 1.70 38.27 0.32
N GLY A 1225 1.56 37.53 1.41
CA GLY A 1225 2.61 36.61 1.87
C GLY A 1225 3.74 37.13 2.78
N ASN A 1226 3.63 38.31 3.40
CA ASN A 1226 4.74 38.90 4.18
C ASN A 1226 4.42 39.18 5.67
N SER A 1227 4.16 38.16 6.51
CA SER A 1227 4.31 38.29 7.98
C SER A 1227 4.40 36.96 8.75
N SER A 1228 4.77 37.07 10.04
CA SER A 1228 5.05 36.00 11.00
C SER A 1228 3.82 35.22 11.51
N PHE A 1229 4.06 34.02 12.06
CA PHE A 1229 3.10 32.98 12.48
C PHE A 1229 1.88 33.46 13.32
N ARG A 1230 1.97 34.62 13.99
CA ARG A 1230 0.92 35.13 14.91
C ARG A 1230 -0.23 35.89 14.24
N LEU A 1231 -0.09 36.37 13.00
CA LEU A 1231 -1.06 37.27 12.35
C LEU A 1231 -1.94 36.59 11.29
N LEU A 1232 -1.72 35.30 11.00
CA LEU A 1232 -2.21 34.69 9.76
C LEU A 1232 -3.60 34.05 9.89
N ALA A 1233 -3.90 33.39 11.02
CA ALA A 1233 -5.12 32.60 11.21
C ALA A 1233 -6.34 33.38 11.75
N GLU A 1234 -6.39 34.70 11.59
CA GLU A 1234 -7.49 35.54 12.09
C GLU A 1234 -8.64 35.68 11.05
N GLY A 1235 -9.84 36.05 11.51
CA GLY A 1235 -10.99 36.29 10.63
C GLY A 1235 -10.92 37.60 9.85
N TYR A 1236 -12.09 38.07 9.40
CA TYR A 1236 -12.21 39.23 8.50
C TYR A 1236 -12.41 40.56 9.22
N SER A 1237 -12.04 41.64 8.54
CA SER A 1237 -12.30 43.03 8.95
C SER A 1237 -13.16 43.76 7.91
N ARG A 1238 -13.89 44.80 8.35
CA ARG A 1238 -14.61 45.73 7.48
C ARG A 1238 -13.69 46.49 6.49
N ASN A 1239 -12.39 46.52 6.78
CA ASN A 1239 -11.38 47.21 5.98
C ASN A 1239 -10.67 46.28 4.97
N ASP A 1240 -11.01 45.00 4.94
CA ASP A 1240 -10.42 44.04 3.99
C ASP A 1240 -10.89 44.31 2.56
N ALA A 1241 -9.98 44.17 1.59
CA ALA A 1241 -10.33 44.29 0.18
C ALA A 1241 -11.22 43.13 -0.29
N LEU A 1242 -12.28 43.48 -1.04
CA LEU A 1242 -13.13 42.52 -1.74
C LEU A 1242 -12.38 41.87 -2.91
N GLU A 1243 -12.69 40.60 -3.17
CA GLU A 1243 -12.17 39.87 -4.33
C GLU A 1243 -13.08 40.18 -5.54
N PRO A 1244 -12.53 40.73 -6.64
CA PRO A 1244 -13.29 40.95 -7.86
C PRO A 1244 -13.94 39.66 -8.34
N CYS A 1245 -15.22 39.73 -8.71
CA CYS A 1245 -15.97 38.54 -9.09
C CYS A 1245 -17.06 38.83 -10.13
N GLY A 1246 -17.35 37.84 -10.97
CA GLY A 1246 -18.33 37.95 -12.05
C GLY A 1246 -17.83 37.39 -13.39
N LEU A 1247 -18.72 37.41 -14.40
CA LEU A 1247 -18.39 37.05 -15.78
C LEU A 1247 -18.02 38.32 -16.54
N TYR A 1248 -16.78 38.41 -17.04
CA TYR A 1248 -16.27 39.62 -17.69
C TYR A 1248 -16.38 39.57 -19.22
N GLY A 1249 -16.31 38.37 -19.82
CA GLY A 1249 -16.27 38.21 -21.27
C GLY A 1249 -14.94 38.66 -21.90
N PRO A 1250 -14.88 38.82 -23.24
CA PRO A 1250 -15.94 38.50 -24.19
C PRO A 1250 -16.25 36.99 -24.18
N VAL A 1251 -17.52 36.64 -24.37
CA VAL A 1251 -17.97 35.24 -24.50
C VAL A 1251 -18.12 34.94 -25.98
N GLU A 1252 -17.49 33.88 -26.46
CA GLU A 1252 -17.44 33.51 -27.88
C GLU A 1252 -17.66 32.02 -28.08
N LEU A 1253 -18.56 31.66 -29.00
CA LEU A 1253 -18.71 30.28 -29.45
C LEU A 1253 -17.92 30.11 -30.75
N ARG A 1254 -16.93 29.23 -30.75
CA ARG A 1254 -16.09 28.92 -31.91
C ARG A 1254 -16.43 27.55 -32.44
#